data_AF-A0A0Q8C9H4-F1
#
_entry.id   AF-A0A0Q8C9H4-F1
#
_cell.length_a   1.000
_cell.length_b   1.000
_cell.length_c   1.000
_cell.angle_alpha   90.00
_cell.angle_beta   90.00
_cell.angle_gamma   90.00
#
_symmetry.space_group_name_H-M   'P 1'
#
loop_
_entity.id
_entity.type
_entity.pdbx_description
1 polymer ?
#
loop_
_entity_poly.entity_id
_entity_poly.type
_entity_poly.pdbx_seq_one_letter_code
_entity_poly.pdbx_strand_id
1 'polypeptide(L)'
;MTDLRHQSDALRLPPRPSERERPQFPLLASIAPVVVALALWGITRSPFALLFAVLGPAIALASLADAARSTRRSSRRASAEHSAAIAVLGEQITRRQGELRRAAWRRHPSATDAFFAGDDDARRWRAAHPESVVLGSGTLPSPDAIAQDDADVLPDGAGGAEGRPGARGSRDRALRERASAVAASQCVEGMPVAVDVAHGVGVVGVEPLVRAVLRGLVLQIADAVPPTALALEVPKTTEWNWATELPHAASVASASSVDHAGPRVVVLEASREGPGRGAPRTVDDGQGRSARLVVLAGAPTVALLPPGCAVIVVVRSAVDAEIVRSPTACGVHLVPELVGAEQAGAHARLLALTARRSAPASLPAAVPFAMLERPSGGGQGLAAAVAVGAEGPTVLDLVADGPHAVVGGTTGSGKSELLVTWIAAMAAERSTEEFTFLLVDFKGGATGTLLAGLPHCVGIVTDLDAPLARRVLESLRAEIRRREAILADARVAGIEHLTSGDALPRLVIVVDELAALLGAEPGMHALFADIAARGRSLGLHLILCTQRPAGVVRESLLANCALRISLRVIDGADSSAVLGTPAAALLPAAAPGRCIIARRGRLDESQVATTTPADLARITADRSGGAEPLRPWLPPLPAVLQSDHPALAGAGDASRGIVIGLLDRPELQLQPPARWSGQALLVQGGAGSGRTAVLTTIAARCPGVHVVAADVEGTWDALERADRGEVRMLLLDDWDTVCGRWALEYRQAAVDRLTDLLHGGVTRIAVTVRRSSMLGSSAGLFGSTIVLRTDDRTEHVLAGAPVELWDPSAPPGRGAWDGIRLQVLAPNALDARSTVPGAHSFSTSPTAPATPPPLLVGSGPVLAVSSRPDQLARRLARLAPDREIRQLDAGSRADPAVSGAGSGPILVGRVDAWQSQPAVFAALAARATLVFDGCSPSEVRQLTRVRELPPPLRAGSGRVWVQTPEGGIRRARIDE
;
A
#
# COMPACT_ATOMS: atom_id res chain seq x y z
N MET A 1 35.48 25.48 -1.30
CA MET A 1 35.44 25.31 0.17
C MET A 1 34.32 26.16 0.77
N THR A 2 33.10 26.05 0.23
CA THR A 2 32.00 26.93 0.62
C THR A 2 30.68 26.22 0.36
N ASP A 3 30.23 25.43 1.34
CA ASP A 3 28.81 25.21 1.68
C ASP A 3 28.67 24.08 2.70
N LEU A 4 28.97 24.40 3.97
CA LEU A 4 28.49 23.66 5.13
C LEU A 4 28.35 24.65 6.30
N ARG A 5 27.43 25.62 6.20
CA ARG A 5 26.97 26.38 7.37
C ARG A 5 25.77 25.65 7.98
N HIS A 6 26.02 24.48 8.56
CA HIS A 6 25.13 24.00 9.63
C HIS A 6 25.41 24.86 10.86
N GLN A 7 24.36 25.51 11.39
CA GLN A 7 24.36 26.13 12.72
C GLN A 7 24.75 25.06 13.75
N SER A 8 26.04 24.97 14.01
CA SER A 8 26.66 24.15 15.03
C SER A 8 27.06 25.11 16.15
N ASP A 9 26.78 24.72 17.40
CA ASP A 9 27.25 25.45 18.58
C ASP A 9 28.74 25.76 18.41
N ALA A 10 29.09 27.03 18.18
CA ALA A 10 30.47 27.45 18.09
C ALA A 10 31.19 27.10 19.40
N LEU A 11 32.46 26.69 19.33
CA LEU A 11 33.25 26.45 20.54
C LEU A 11 33.33 27.75 21.33
N ARG A 12 32.72 27.79 22.52
CA ARG A 12 32.68 28.98 23.38
C ARG A 12 33.55 28.79 24.62
N LEU A 13 34.31 29.82 24.94
CA LEU A 13 35.16 29.83 26.12
C LEU A 13 34.30 30.04 27.39
N PRO A 14 34.42 29.19 28.42
CA PRO A 14 33.68 29.35 29.67
C PRO A 14 33.90 30.73 30.32
N PRO A 15 32.90 31.31 31.01
CA PRO A 15 33.05 32.58 31.71
C PRO A 15 34.09 32.49 32.86
N ARG A 16 34.71 33.63 33.20
CA ARG A 16 35.66 33.72 34.33
C ARG A 16 34.92 33.51 35.66
N PRO A 17 35.51 32.81 36.65
CA PRO A 17 34.90 32.69 37.97
C PRO A 17 34.73 34.08 38.60
N SER A 18 33.52 34.42 39.06
CA SER A 18 33.21 35.74 39.63
C SER A 18 33.78 35.90 41.04
N GLU A 19 34.38 37.07 41.33
CA GLU A 19 34.74 37.45 42.69
C GLU A 19 33.48 37.81 43.47
N ARG A 20 33.15 37.04 44.52
CA ARG A 20 32.07 37.42 45.45
C ARG A 20 32.59 38.46 46.44
N GLU A 21 31.76 39.48 46.68
CA GLU A 21 32.03 40.58 47.61
C GLU A 21 32.35 40.09 49.03
N ARG A 22 33.23 40.82 49.70
CA ARG A 22 33.69 40.49 51.06
C ARG A 22 32.50 40.48 52.03
N PRO A 23 32.38 39.47 52.91
CA PRO A 23 31.35 39.49 53.94
C PRO A 23 31.55 40.71 54.83
N GLN A 24 30.56 41.60 54.87
CA GLN A 24 30.58 42.80 55.70
C GLN A 24 30.34 42.42 57.17
N PHE A 25 31.05 43.07 58.09
CA PHE A 25 30.90 42.84 59.52
C PHE A 25 29.50 43.30 59.97
N PRO A 26 28.67 42.45 60.58
CA PRO A 26 27.33 42.83 61.01
C PRO A 26 27.41 43.68 62.30
N LEU A 27 27.75 44.96 62.15
CA LEU A 27 27.90 45.93 63.25
C LEU A 27 26.61 46.06 64.07
N LEU A 28 25.45 46.06 63.41
CA LEU A 28 24.16 46.15 64.10
C LEU A 28 23.87 44.93 64.99
N ALA A 29 24.21 43.72 64.53
CA ALA A 29 23.98 42.49 65.29
C ALA A 29 24.93 42.32 66.49
N SER A 30 26.11 42.94 66.44
CA SER A 30 27.09 42.91 67.54
C SER A 30 26.82 43.94 68.63
N ILE A 31 26.21 45.09 68.28
CA ILE A 31 25.93 46.18 69.23
C ILE A 31 24.63 45.95 70.02
N ALA A 32 23.61 45.34 69.41
CA ALA A 32 22.29 45.19 70.03
C ALA A 32 22.31 44.46 71.41
N PRO A 33 23.02 43.33 71.60
CA PRO A 33 23.07 42.65 72.89
C PRO A 33 23.80 43.45 73.97
N VAL A 34 24.79 44.27 73.58
CA VAL A 34 25.53 45.14 74.49
C VAL A 34 24.63 46.26 75.01
N VAL A 35 23.83 46.87 74.14
CA VAL A 35 22.85 47.91 74.52
C VAL A 35 21.79 47.34 75.45
N VAL A 36 21.25 46.16 75.13
CA VAL A 36 20.25 45.46 75.96
C VAL A 36 20.82 45.08 77.33
N ALA A 37 22.05 44.58 77.39
CA ALA A 37 22.72 44.24 78.64
C ALA A 37 22.96 45.48 79.54
N LEU A 38 23.33 46.62 78.96
CA LEU A 38 23.51 47.88 79.70
C LEU A 38 22.17 48.43 80.24
N ALA A 39 21.10 48.36 79.45
CA ALA A 39 19.77 48.77 79.89
C ALA A 39 19.26 47.89 81.04
N LEU A 40 19.42 46.56 80.93
CA LEU A 40 19.07 45.61 81.99
C LEU A 40 19.89 45.82 83.27
N TRP A 41 21.19 46.11 83.16
CA TRP A 41 22.04 46.41 84.31
C TRP A 41 21.62 47.70 85.02
N GLY A 42 21.27 48.75 84.27
CA GLY A 42 20.79 50.02 84.83
C GLY A 42 19.51 49.85 85.66
N ILE A 43 18.62 48.95 85.25
CA ILE A 43 17.35 48.67 85.95
C ILE A 43 17.55 47.73 87.14
N THR A 44 18.27 46.62 86.93
CA THR A 44 18.34 45.54 87.92
C THR A 44 19.50 45.66 88.90
N ARG A 45 20.52 46.47 88.58
CA ARG A 45 21.82 46.55 89.27
C ARG A 45 22.52 45.19 89.49
N SER A 46 22.10 44.16 88.78
CA SER A 46 22.67 42.81 88.89
C SER A 46 23.89 42.67 87.99
N PRO A 47 25.07 42.27 88.52
CA PRO A 47 26.26 42.07 87.69
C PRO A 47 26.09 40.95 86.66
N PHE A 48 25.14 40.02 86.87
CA PHE A 48 24.86 38.92 85.92
C PHE A 48 24.28 39.41 84.59
N ALA A 49 23.64 40.58 84.53
CA ALA A 49 23.11 41.13 83.28
C ALA A 49 24.21 41.46 82.25
N LEU A 50 25.43 41.74 82.71
CA LEU A 50 26.57 42.07 81.85
C LEU A 50 27.12 40.86 81.08
N LEU A 51 26.78 39.62 81.47
CA LEU A 51 27.17 38.42 80.72
C LEU A 51 26.56 38.39 79.30
N PHE A 52 25.37 38.98 79.11
CA PHE A 52 24.74 39.08 77.79
C PHE A 52 25.52 39.99 76.82
N ALA A 53 26.31 40.94 77.31
CA ALA A 53 27.15 41.80 76.48
C ALA A 53 28.28 41.03 75.78
N VAL A 54 28.73 39.90 76.34
CA VAL A 54 29.77 39.03 75.76
C VAL A 54 29.21 38.17 74.63
N LEU A 55 27.90 37.87 74.66
CA LEU A 55 27.24 37.00 73.68
C LEU A 55 27.22 37.60 72.26
N GLY A 56 27.06 38.93 72.15
CA GLY A 56 27.04 39.64 70.86
C GLY A 56 28.35 39.55 70.06
N PRO A 57 29.50 39.93 70.65
CA PRO A 57 30.82 39.76 70.04
C PRO A 57 31.13 38.29 69.68
N ALA A 58 30.71 37.33 70.52
CA ALA A 58 30.91 35.91 70.27
C ALA A 58 30.13 35.42 69.03
N ILE A 59 28.87 35.82 68.87
CA ILE A 59 28.05 35.49 67.69
C ILE A 59 28.60 36.18 66.44
N ALA A 60 29.05 37.44 66.54
CA ALA A 60 29.66 38.15 65.41
C ALA A 60 30.96 37.48 64.94
N LEU A 61 31.83 37.08 65.87
CA LEU A 61 33.05 36.31 65.57
C LEU A 61 32.71 34.94 64.96
N ALA A 62 31.70 34.24 65.47
CA ALA A 62 31.22 32.99 64.89
C ALA A 62 30.70 33.19 63.45
N SER A 63 29.93 34.25 63.21
CA SER A 63 29.39 34.56 61.87
C SER A 63 30.47 34.94 60.86
N LEU A 64 31.54 35.63 61.28
CA LEU A 64 32.70 35.93 60.42
C LEU A 64 33.52 34.68 60.13
N ALA A 65 33.71 33.81 61.14
CA ALA A 65 34.41 32.55 60.94
C ALA A 65 33.64 31.65 59.96
N ASP A 66 32.30 31.62 60.06
CA ASP A 66 31.45 30.86 59.16
C ASP A 66 31.38 31.47 57.75
N ALA A 67 31.28 32.81 57.64
CA ALA A 67 31.34 33.52 56.37
C ALA A 67 32.71 33.36 55.67
N ALA A 68 33.82 33.37 56.41
CA ALA A 68 35.16 33.12 55.87
C ALA A 68 35.36 31.66 55.44
N ARG A 69 34.74 30.71 56.15
CA ARG A 69 34.76 29.28 55.81
C ARG A 69 33.89 29.01 54.57
N SER A 70 32.71 29.63 54.47
CA SER A 70 31.79 29.49 53.34
C SER A 70 32.34 30.13 52.06
N THR A 71 32.95 31.33 52.13
CA THR A 71 33.63 31.96 50.97
C THR A 71 34.83 31.16 50.47
N ARG A 72 35.64 30.58 51.37
CA ARG A 72 36.74 29.68 50.95
C ARG A 72 36.21 28.42 50.28
N ARG A 73 35.12 27.84 50.79
CA ARG A 73 34.49 26.63 50.20
C ARG A 73 33.84 26.95 48.85
N SER A 74 33.16 28.08 48.71
CA SER A 74 32.55 28.52 47.45
C SER A 74 33.59 28.90 46.40
N SER A 75 34.70 29.56 46.77
CA SER A 75 35.79 29.89 45.86
C SER A 75 36.49 28.62 45.33
N ARG A 76 36.76 27.64 46.20
CA ARG A 76 37.30 26.33 45.76
C ARG A 76 36.34 25.60 44.81
N ARG A 77 35.03 25.67 45.08
CA ARG A 77 34.01 25.06 44.22
C ARG A 77 33.92 25.75 42.86
N ALA A 78 33.91 27.08 42.82
CA ALA A 78 33.88 27.86 41.58
C ALA A 78 35.15 27.63 40.72
N SER A 79 36.34 27.56 41.33
CA SER A 79 37.58 27.21 40.62
C SER A 79 37.55 25.77 40.10
N ALA A 80 37.02 24.81 40.88
CA ALA A 80 36.89 23.43 40.44
C ALA A 80 35.88 23.28 39.28
N GLU A 81 34.74 23.99 39.35
CA GLU A 81 33.74 24.05 38.28
C GLU A 81 34.31 24.68 37.01
N HIS A 82 35.13 25.75 37.13
CA HIS A 82 35.81 26.36 35.99
C HIS A 82 36.84 25.42 35.35
N SER A 83 37.72 24.79 36.12
CA SER A 83 38.70 23.85 35.58
C SER A 83 38.02 22.61 34.97
N ALA A 84 36.89 22.15 35.54
CA ALA A 84 36.08 21.10 34.93
C ALA A 84 35.47 21.54 33.60
N ALA A 85 34.94 22.77 33.51
CA ALA A 85 34.41 23.33 32.26
C ALA A 85 35.48 23.48 31.17
N ILE A 86 36.71 23.88 31.54
CA ILE A 86 37.84 23.95 30.60
C ILE A 86 38.26 22.54 30.16
N ALA A 87 38.28 21.54 31.05
CA ALA A 87 38.57 20.16 30.69
C ALA A 87 37.55 19.60 29.69
N VAL A 88 36.26 19.84 29.92
CA VAL A 88 35.18 19.48 28.98
C VAL A 88 35.35 20.18 27.64
N LEU A 89 35.70 21.46 27.62
CA LEU A 89 36.00 22.18 26.38
C LEU A 89 37.19 21.55 25.63
N GLY A 90 38.26 21.18 26.35
CA GLY A 90 39.42 20.49 25.76
C GLY A 90 39.06 19.15 25.11
N GLU A 91 38.18 18.38 25.73
CA GLU A 91 37.65 17.14 25.17
C GLU A 91 36.79 17.40 23.91
N GLN A 92 35.96 18.44 23.95
CA GLN A 92 35.16 18.86 22.79
C GLN A 92 36.02 19.30 21.60
N ILE A 93 37.08 20.09 21.85
CA ILE A 93 38.07 20.49 20.84
C ILE A 93 38.70 19.24 20.22
N THR A 94 39.22 18.33 21.05
CA THR A 94 39.88 17.10 20.59
C THR A 94 38.94 16.24 19.75
N ARG A 95 37.69 16.06 20.19
CA ARG A 95 36.68 15.29 19.46
C ARG A 95 36.37 15.92 18.10
N ARG A 96 36.09 17.23 18.05
CA ARG A 96 35.79 17.94 16.79
C ARG A 96 36.96 17.91 15.83
N GLN A 97 38.17 18.17 16.32
CA GLN A 97 39.39 18.07 15.52
C GLN A 97 39.59 16.65 14.98
N GLY A 98 39.31 15.60 15.77
CA GLY A 98 39.35 14.21 15.32
C GLY A 98 38.27 13.88 14.27
N GLU A 99 37.08 14.47 14.37
CA GLU A 99 36.02 14.36 13.34
C GLU A 99 36.41 15.07 12.04
N LEU A 100 36.93 16.30 12.14
CA LEU A 100 37.46 17.07 11.00
C LEU A 100 38.59 16.31 10.30
N ARG A 101 39.55 15.78 11.06
CA ARG A 101 40.66 14.97 10.54
C ARG A 101 40.16 13.74 9.78
N ARG A 102 39.26 12.97 10.39
CA ARG A 102 38.67 11.77 9.74
C ARG A 102 37.86 12.12 8.50
N ALA A 103 37.10 13.22 8.53
CA ALA A 103 36.35 13.69 7.38
C ALA A 103 37.28 14.12 6.23
N ALA A 104 38.39 14.80 6.55
CA ALA A 104 39.39 15.22 5.57
C ALA A 104 40.08 14.03 4.92
N TRP A 105 40.55 13.04 5.68
CA TRP A 105 41.16 11.81 5.14
C TRP A 105 40.18 10.94 4.35
N ARG A 106 38.87 10.97 4.67
CA ARG A 106 37.86 10.32 3.83
C ARG A 106 37.69 11.00 2.47
N ARG A 107 37.82 12.33 2.43
CA ARG A 107 37.69 13.14 1.21
C ARG A 107 38.94 13.09 0.33
N HIS A 108 40.11 13.12 0.96
CA HIS A 108 41.42 13.09 0.31
C HIS A 108 42.26 11.96 0.94
N PRO A 109 42.06 10.70 0.52
CA PRO A 109 42.81 9.57 1.05
C PRO A 109 44.27 9.59 0.57
N SER A 110 45.19 9.11 1.41
CA SER A 110 46.57 8.80 1.02
C SER A 110 46.65 7.56 0.13
N ALA A 111 47.82 7.30 -0.48
CA ALA A 111 48.03 6.05 -1.21
C ALA A 111 47.90 4.83 -0.29
N THR A 112 48.37 4.98 0.96
CA THR A 112 48.33 3.96 2.00
C THR A 112 46.90 3.68 2.47
N ASP A 113 46.10 4.73 2.69
CA ASP A 113 44.69 4.57 3.08
C ASP A 113 43.88 3.89 1.97
N ALA A 114 44.12 4.26 0.71
CA ALA A 114 43.48 3.65 -0.46
C ALA A 114 43.82 2.15 -0.58
N PHE A 115 45.08 1.77 -0.29
CA PHE A 115 45.49 0.37 -0.28
C PHE A 115 44.75 -0.46 0.79
N PHE A 116 44.69 0.04 2.03
CA PHE A 116 44.03 -0.67 3.14
C PHE A 116 42.50 -0.67 3.06
N ALA A 117 41.90 0.23 2.27
CA ALA A 117 40.47 0.18 1.97
C ALA A 117 40.07 -1.07 1.16
N GLY A 118 41.03 -1.73 0.49
CA GLY A 118 40.83 -3.01 -0.19
C GLY A 118 40.19 -2.89 -1.58
N ASP A 119 39.61 -3.99 -2.07
CA ASP A 119 39.01 -4.08 -3.40
C ASP A 119 37.67 -3.34 -3.54
N ASP A 120 36.92 -3.18 -2.44
CA ASP A 120 35.53 -2.67 -2.43
C ASP A 120 35.42 -1.15 -2.14
N ASP A 121 36.52 -0.40 -2.27
CA ASP A 121 36.48 1.05 -2.01
C ASP A 121 35.58 1.75 -3.04
N ALA A 122 34.41 2.23 -2.58
CA ALA A 122 33.41 2.90 -3.40
C ALA A 122 33.91 4.18 -4.10
N ARG A 123 35.05 4.73 -3.65
CA ARG A 123 35.72 5.91 -4.22
C ARG A 123 36.60 5.60 -5.43
N ARG A 124 37.02 4.35 -5.60
CA ARG A 124 37.92 3.93 -6.68
C ARG A 124 37.31 4.23 -8.05
N TRP A 125 38.12 4.81 -8.94
CA TRP A 125 37.76 5.14 -10.33
C TRP A 125 36.51 6.00 -10.52
N ARG A 126 36.24 6.91 -9.58
CA ARG A 126 35.12 7.86 -9.68
C ARG A 126 35.48 9.17 -10.39
N ALA A 127 36.77 9.51 -10.47
CA ALA A 127 37.22 10.77 -11.04
C ALA A 127 37.43 10.63 -12.56
N ALA A 128 36.95 11.61 -13.33
CA ALA A 128 37.18 11.67 -14.78
C ALA A 128 38.60 12.13 -15.14
N HIS A 129 39.26 12.86 -14.24
CA HIS A 129 40.62 13.35 -14.37
C HIS A 129 41.23 13.55 -12.97
N PRO A 130 42.57 13.58 -12.84
CA PRO A 130 43.21 13.77 -11.55
C PRO A 130 43.02 15.21 -11.06
N GLU A 131 42.29 15.39 -9.95
CA GLU A 131 41.97 16.71 -9.38
C GLU A 131 42.91 17.12 -8.24
N SER A 132 43.17 16.21 -7.29
CA SER A 132 44.01 16.52 -6.14
C SER A 132 44.75 15.28 -5.62
N VAL A 133 45.92 15.49 -5.04
CA VAL A 133 46.75 14.45 -4.42
C VAL A 133 47.23 14.91 -3.05
N VAL A 134 47.41 13.98 -2.12
CA VAL A 134 47.91 14.22 -0.77
C VAL A 134 49.42 14.01 -0.74
N LEU A 135 50.17 15.04 -0.34
CA LEU A 135 51.63 14.98 -0.21
C LEU A 135 52.06 14.29 1.09
N GLY A 136 51.20 14.29 2.10
CA GLY A 136 51.48 13.76 3.43
C GLY A 136 50.55 14.38 4.49
N SER A 137 50.98 14.32 5.75
CA SER A 137 50.22 14.84 6.88
C SER A 137 50.89 16.06 7.51
N GLY A 138 50.13 17.09 7.83
CA GLY A 138 50.67 18.35 8.36
C GLY A 138 49.72 19.01 9.34
N THR A 139 50.15 20.16 9.85
CA THR A 139 49.36 20.98 10.77
C THR A 139 48.69 22.10 10.00
N LEU A 140 47.36 22.07 9.93
CA LEU A 140 46.56 23.06 9.19
C LEU A 140 45.67 23.88 10.13
N PRO A 141 45.32 25.13 9.78
CA PRO A 141 44.40 25.94 10.57
C PRO A 141 43.03 25.26 10.75
N SER A 142 42.48 25.34 11.96
CA SER A 142 41.15 24.82 12.30
C SER A 142 40.06 25.78 11.83
N PRO A 143 39.01 25.31 11.13
CA PRO A 143 37.86 26.15 10.79
C PRO A 143 37.02 26.53 12.03
N ASP A 144 37.14 25.76 13.12
CA ASP A 144 36.40 25.94 14.38
C ASP A 144 37.24 26.68 15.45
N ALA A 145 38.28 27.42 15.05
CA ALA A 145 39.17 28.10 15.99
C ALA A 145 38.41 29.11 16.88
N ILE A 146 38.72 29.12 18.18
CA ILE A 146 38.19 30.12 19.11
C ILE A 146 38.87 31.46 18.79
N ALA A 147 38.10 32.54 18.67
CA ALA A 147 38.63 33.87 18.36
C ALA A 147 39.61 34.34 19.45
N GLN A 148 40.73 34.96 19.06
CA GLN A 148 41.70 35.51 20.01
C GLN A 148 41.11 36.63 20.89
N ASP A 149 40.15 37.40 20.37
CA ASP A 149 39.48 38.47 21.11
C ASP A 149 38.65 37.94 22.32
N ASP A 150 38.24 36.66 22.32
CA ASP A 150 37.59 36.01 23.47
C ASP A 150 38.56 35.76 24.65
N ALA A 151 39.87 35.92 24.41
CA ALA A 151 40.91 35.74 25.41
C ALA A 151 41.23 37.02 26.21
N ASP A 152 40.75 38.20 25.82
CA ASP A 152 41.57 39.40 25.96
C ASP A 152 41.68 40.09 27.34
N VAL A 153 42.88 40.67 27.51
CA VAL A 153 43.36 41.83 28.29
C VAL A 153 43.35 41.78 29.84
N LEU A 154 44.56 41.71 30.41
CA LEU A 154 44.93 42.36 31.68
C LEU A 154 45.01 43.88 31.43
N PRO A 155 44.33 44.74 32.20
CA PRO A 155 44.79 46.12 32.29
C PRO A 155 46.12 46.11 33.04
N ASP A 156 47.20 46.36 32.30
CA ASP A 156 48.46 46.81 32.88
C ASP A 156 48.20 48.11 33.63
N GLY A 157 48.18 48.03 34.97
CA GLY A 157 48.10 49.20 35.83
C GLY A 157 46.90 49.22 36.79
N ALA A 158 47.02 48.49 37.89
CA ALA A 158 46.39 48.87 39.16
C ALA A 158 47.21 48.28 40.31
N GLY A 159 48.23 49.02 40.73
CA GLY A 159 48.89 48.81 42.01
C GLY A 159 47.91 49.07 43.16
N GLY A 160 48.15 48.38 44.28
CA GLY A 160 47.57 48.75 45.58
C GLY A 160 46.33 47.97 46.00
N ALA A 161 46.47 46.69 46.32
CA ALA A 161 45.68 46.06 47.38
C ALA A 161 46.38 44.79 47.86
N GLU A 162 46.77 44.78 49.14
CA GLU A 162 47.27 43.61 49.87
C GLU A 162 46.17 42.53 49.95
N GLY A 163 46.04 41.73 48.89
CA GLY A 163 45.22 40.54 48.84
C GLY A 163 46.03 39.30 49.21
N ARG A 164 45.46 38.42 50.04
CA ARG A 164 46.07 37.15 50.49
C ARG A 164 46.76 36.39 49.32
N PRO A 165 47.96 35.80 49.53
CA PRO A 165 48.75 35.13 48.47
C PRO A 165 48.03 33.97 47.75
N GLY A 166 46.95 33.41 48.32
CA GLY A 166 46.18 32.33 47.69
C GLY A 166 45.21 32.75 46.57
N ALA A 167 44.79 34.03 46.49
CA ALA A 167 43.80 34.47 45.49
C ALA A 167 44.43 34.79 44.12
N ARG A 168 45.66 35.33 44.09
CA ARG A 168 46.42 35.59 42.85
C ARG A 168 46.71 34.30 42.08
N GLY A 169 47.14 33.24 42.77
CA GLY A 169 47.50 31.96 42.13
C GLY A 169 46.35 31.27 41.38
N SER A 170 45.10 31.40 41.86
CA SER A 170 43.93 30.83 41.17
C SER A 170 43.56 31.60 39.91
N ARG A 171 43.78 32.92 39.90
CA ARG A 171 43.48 33.80 38.76
C ARG A 171 44.47 33.56 37.61
N ASP A 172 45.76 33.51 37.93
CA ASP A 172 46.82 33.25 36.95
C ASP A 172 46.72 31.84 36.36
N ARG A 173 46.18 30.88 37.13
CA ARG A 173 45.91 29.53 36.66
C ARG A 173 44.74 29.50 35.67
N ALA A 174 43.61 30.14 35.98
CA ALA A 174 42.46 30.20 35.08
C ALA A 174 42.77 30.91 33.74
N LEU A 175 43.60 31.95 33.78
CA LEU A 175 44.09 32.63 32.56
C LEU A 175 44.95 31.71 31.68
N ARG A 176 45.88 30.96 32.29
CA ARG A 176 46.71 29.97 31.57
C ARG A 176 45.88 28.83 30.98
N GLU A 177 44.92 28.30 31.75
CA GLU A 177 44.01 27.24 31.29
C GLU A 177 43.18 27.71 30.08
N ARG A 178 42.65 28.95 30.10
CA ARG A 178 41.96 29.55 28.94
C ARG A 178 42.88 29.75 27.74
N ALA A 179 44.07 30.32 27.93
CA ALA A 179 45.03 30.55 26.85
C ALA A 179 45.45 29.22 26.18
N SER A 180 45.63 28.15 26.97
CA SER A 180 45.93 26.82 26.44
C SER A 180 44.78 26.23 25.61
N ALA A 181 43.53 26.43 26.02
CA ALA A 181 42.37 25.97 25.25
C ALA A 181 42.22 26.72 23.91
N VAL A 182 42.45 28.04 23.91
CA VAL A 182 42.44 28.84 22.68
C VAL A 182 43.56 28.39 21.73
N ALA A 183 44.79 28.22 22.24
CA ALA A 183 45.92 27.75 21.45
C ALA A 183 45.68 26.35 20.85
N ALA A 184 45.14 25.41 21.65
CA ALA A 184 44.80 24.07 21.18
C ALA A 184 43.72 24.05 20.09
N SER A 185 42.84 25.06 20.04
CA SER A 185 41.79 25.17 19.03
C SER A 185 42.25 25.73 17.68
N GLN A 186 43.42 26.37 17.60
CA GLN A 186 43.85 27.13 16.40
C GLN A 186 44.21 26.23 15.22
N CYS A 187 44.86 25.11 15.48
CA CYS A 187 45.39 24.23 14.44
C CYS A 187 45.00 22.77 14.69
N VAL A 188 44.88 22.01 13.62
CA VAL A 188 44.65 20.55 13.67
C VAL A 188 45.88 19.86 13.11
N GLU A 189 46.54 19.07 13.96
CA GLU A 189 47.68 18.23 13.56
C GLU A 189 47.21 17.01 12.75
N GLY A 190 48.09 16.46 11.92
CA GLY A 190 47.84 15.22 11.16
C GLY A 190 46.74 15.35 10.10
N MET A 191 46.52 16.55 9.58
CA MET A 191 45.58 16.80 8.49
C MET A 191 46.23 16.43 7.14
N PRO A 192 45.46 15.89 6.18
CA PRO A 192 45.98 15.62 4.84
C PRO A 192 46.33 16.93 4.14
N VAL A 193 47.57 17.07 3.69
CA VAL A 193 48.01 18.22 2.90
C VAL A 193 47.78 17.91 1.42
N ALA A 194 46.56 18.21 0.95
CA ALA A 194 46.14 18.00 -0.42
C ALA A 194 46.55 19.18 -1.32
N VAL A 195 47.08 18.88 -2.50
CA VAL A 195 47.47 19.87 -3.52
C VAL A 195 46.79 19.55 -4.85
N ASP A 196 46.52 20.60 -5.63
CA ASP A 196 46.04 20.47 -7.00
C ASP A 196 47.17 19.96 -7.90
N VAL A 197 46.90 18.88 -8.62
CA VAL A 197 47.86 18.21 -9.50
C VAL A 197 47.75 18.67 -10.96
N ALA A 198 46.69 19.42 -11.32
CA ALA A 198 46.41 19.83 -12.70
C ALA A 198 47.54 20.66 -13.34
N HIS A 199 48.33 21.35 -12.51
CA HIS A 199 49.43 22.22 -12.93
C HIS A 199 50.82 21.62 -12.61
N GLY A 200 50.89 20.31 -12.35
CA GLY A 200 52.12 19.55 -12.12
C GLY A 200 52.76 19.74 -10.74
N VAL A 201 53.44 18.68 -10.28
CA VAL A 201 54.05 18.60 -8.94
C VAL A 201 55.54 18.22 -9.07
N GLY A 202 56.40 19.07 -8.54
CA GLY A 202 57.84 18.85 -8.43
C GLY A 202 58.26 18.45 -7.01
N VAL A 203 58.95 17.33 -6.87
CA VAL A 203 59.48 16.80 -5.61
C VAL A 203 61.00 16.92 -5.62
N VAL A 204 61.55 17.63 -4.63
CA VAL A 204 62.98 17.92 -4.52
C VAL A 204 63.56 17.31 -3.26
N GLY A 205 64.66 16.58 -3.37
CA GLY A 205 65.31 15.98 -2.20
C GLY A 205 66.31 14.90 -2.57
N VAL A 206 66.69 14.06 -1.60
CA VAL A 206 67.50 12.88 -1.88
C VAL A 206 66.68 11.85 -2.66
N GLU A 207 67.32 11.22 -3.64
CA GLU A 207 66.67 10.37 -4.66
C GLU A 207 65.75 9.26 -4.09
N PRO A 208 66.11 8.52 -3.02
CA PRO A 208 65.22 7.51 -2.44
C PRO A 208 63.91 8.09 -1.89
N LEU A 209 63.98 9.26 -1.25
CA LEU A 209 62.79 9.93 -0.68
C LEU A 209 61.93 10.53 -1.78
N VAL A 210 62.54 11.15 -2.79
CA VAL A 210 61.85 11.70 -3.96
C VAL A 210 61.04 10.61 -4.66
N ARG A 211 61.66 9.45 -4.92
CA ARG A 211 60.98 8.29 -5.52
C ARG A 211 59.81 7.81 -4.67
N ALA A 212 60.00 7.68 -3.37
CA ALA A 212 58.96 7.19 -2.47
C ALA A 212 57.71 8.11 -2.45
N VAL A 213 57.90 9.43 -2.51
CA VAL A 213 56.79 10.39 -2.66
C VAL A 213 56.12 10.23 -4.02
N LEU A 214 56.90 10.21 -5.12
CA LEU A 214 56.36 10.08 -6.47
C LEU A 214 55.53 8.81 -6.67
N ARG A 215 55.96 7.67 -6.09
CA ARG A 215 55.18 6.42 -6.09
C ARG A 215 53.81 6.61 -5.44
N GLY A 216 53.76 7.26 -4.27
CA GLY A 216 52.52 7.58 -3.58
C GLY A 216 51.57 8.43 -4.44
N LEU A 217 52.09 9.49 -5.07
CA LEU A 217 51.30 10.35 -5.95
C LEU A 217 50.73 9.59 -7.16
N VAL A 218 51.55 8.74 -7.79
CA VAL A 218 51.12 7.92 -8.93
C VAL A 218 50.02 6.95 -8.53
N LEU A 219 50.14 6.29 -7.37
CA LEU A 219 49.15 5.35 -6.88
C LEU A 219 47.82 6.04 -6.53
N GLN A 220 47.85 7.21 -5.88
CA GLN A 220 46.63 7.98 -5.60
C GLN A 220 45.89 8.36 -6.89
N ILE A 221 46.63 8.75 -7.93
CA ILE A 221 46.05 9.07 -9.24
C ILE A 221 45.46 7.81 -9.91
N ALA A 222 46.19 6.69 -9.88
CA ALA A 222 45.75 5.42 -10.48
C ALA A 222 44.53 4.82 -9.76
N ASP A 223 44.40 5.03 -8.45
CA ASP A 223 43.24 4.59 -7.67
C ASP A 223 42.01 5.49 -7.95
N ALA A 224 42.21 6.80 -8.15
CA ALA A 224 41.12 7.75 -8.37
C ALA A 224 40.52 7.72 -9.79
N VAL A 225 41.32 7.48 -10.83
CA VAL A 225 40.93 7.62 -12.24
C VAL A 225 40.94 6.26 -12.96
N PRO A 226 39.88 5.87 -13.70
CA PRO A 226 39.80 4.57 -14.35
C PRO A 226 40.91 4.33 -15.39
N PRO A 227 41.35 3.08 -15.60
CA PRO A 227 42.41 2.74 -16.54
C PRO A 227 42.07 3.03 -18.00
N THR A 228 40.79 3.18 -18.34
CA THR A 228 40.33 3.59 -19.69
C THR A 228 40.36 5.10 -19.91
N ALA A 229 40.48 5.91 -18.86
CA ALA A 229 40.40 7.36 -18.93
C ALA A 229 41.75 8.06 -18.68
N LEU A 230 42.80 7.33 -18.31
CA LEU A 230 44.10 7.88 -17.94
C LEU A 230 45.23 7.13 -18.63
N ALA A 231 46.07 7.87 -19.35
CA ALA A 231 47.35 7.37 -19.83
C ALA A 231 48.48 7.78 -18.88
N LEU A 232 49.20 6.79 -18.37
CA LEU A 232 50.26 6.97 -17.37
C LEU A 232 51.63 6.58 -17.95
N GLU A 233 52.55 7.54 -18.03
CA GLU A 233 53.91 7.33 -18.52
C GLU A 233 54.91 7.47 -17.38
N VAL A 234 55.68 6.41 -17.12
CA VAL A 234 56.66 6.33 -16.03
C VAL A 234 58.07 6.06 -16.57
N PRO A 235 59.14 6.42 -15.83
CA PRO A 235 60.51 6.11 -16.23
C PRO A 235 60.75 4.61 -16.44
N LYS A 236 61.50 4.25 -17.47
CA LYS A 236 61.88 2.86 -17.77
C LYS A 236 63.12 2.44 -16.97
N THR A 237 63.00 2.42 -15.64
CA THR A 237 64.08 2.01 -14.72
C THR A 237 63.59 0.90 -13.79
N THR A 238 64.52 0.15 -13.19
CA THR A 238 64.20 -0.96 -12.27
C THR A 238 63.34 -0.53 -11.08
N GLU A 239 63.52 0.71 -10.62
CA GLU A 239 62.76 1.32 -9.52
C GLU A 239 61.28 1.57 -9.84
N TRP A 240 60.90 1.52 -11.11
CA TRP A 240 59.54 1.76 -11.62
C TRP A 240 58.89 0.51 -12.24
N ASN A 241 59.56 -0.66 -12.20
CA ASN A 241 59.01 -1.91 -12.75
C ASN A 241 57.62 -2.26 -12.17
N TRP A 242 57.37 -1.94 -10.90
CA TRP A 242 56.08 -2.14 -10.24
C TRP A 242 54.91 -1.46 -10.98
N ALA A 243 55.15 -0.32 -11.64
CA ALA A 243 54.11 0.43 -12.35
C ALA A 243 53.64 -0.28 -13.63
N THR A 244 54.41 -1.24 -14.15
CA THR A 244 53.97 -2.10 -15.26
C THR A 244 52.86 -3.07 -14.85
N GLU A 245 52.71 -3.31 -13.54
CA GLU A 245 51.65 -4.15 -13.00
C GLU A 245 50.32 -3.39 -12.82
N LEU A 246 50.30 -2.05 -12.99
CA LEU A 246 49.07 -1.26 -12.92
C LEU A 246 48.15 -1.57 -14.13
N PRO A 247 46.81 -1.55 -13.94
CA PRO A 247 45.87 -1.75 -15.06
C PRO A 247 45.97 -0.64 -16.11
N HIS A 248 46.46 0.54 -15.73
CA HIS A 248 46.71 1.69 -16.61
C HIS A 248 47.84 1.47 -17.62
N ALA A 249 48.77 0.54 -17.34
CA ALA A 249 49.87 0.22 -18.25
C ALA A 249 49.38 -0.43 -19.57
N ALA A 250 48.26 -1.17 -19.52
CA ALA A 250 47.66 -1.77 -20.71
C ALA A 250 47.03 -0.74 -21.66
N SER A 251 46.47 0.36 -21.13
CA SER A 251 45.91 1.46 -21.93
C SER A 251 46.99 2.17 -22.75
N VAL A 252 48.18 2.37 -22.18
CA VAL A 252 49.33 3.01 -22.85
C VAL A 252 49.81 2.22 -24.07
N ALA A 253 49.70 0.88 -24.04
CA ALA A 253 50.03 0.03 -25.19
C ALA A 253 49.00 0.15 -26.34
N SER A 254 47.75 0.52 -26.04
CA SER A 254 46.70 0.78 -27.04
C SER A 254 46.67 2.24 -27.53
N ALA A 255 47.24 3.17 -26.77
CA ALA A 255 47.21 4.62 -27.05
C ALA A 255 48.22 5.07 -28.13
N SER A 256 48.93 4.16 -28.80
CA SER A 256 49.74 4.47 -29.98
C SER A 256 48.93 4.85 -31.22
N SER A 257 47.59 4.79 -31.16
CA SER A 257 46.67 5.39 -32.12
C SER A 257 46.22 6.78 -31.66
N VAL A 258 46.25 7.75 -32.57
CA VAL A 258 46.12 9.22 -32.43
C VAL A 258 44.81 9.74 -31.77
N ASP A 259 43.95 8.90 -31.18
CA ASP A 259 42.56 9.25 -30.79
C ASP A 259 42.24 9.25 -29.27
N HIS A 260 43.21 9.13 -28.35
CA HIS A 260 42.91 9.20 -26.90
C HIS A 260 42.77 10.65 -26.42
N ALA A 261 41.52 11.11 -26.24
CA ALA A 261 41.18 12.46 -25.76
C ALA A 261 41.28 12.66 -24.22
N GLY A 262 41.84 11.69 -23.48
CA GLY A 262 41.92 11.71 -22.00
C GLY A 262 43.17 12.41 -21.43
N PRO A 263 43.19 12.72 -20.12
CA PRO A 263 44.37 13.28 -19.44
C PRO A 263 45.58 12.32 -19.51
N ARG A 264 46.78 12.90 -19.71
CA ARG A 264 48.06 12.18 -19.67
C ARG A 264 48.86 12.61 -18.44
N VAL A 265 49.33 11.65 -17.66
CA VAL A 265 50.25 11.88 -16.54
C VAL A 265 51.63 11.35 -16.92
N VAL A 266 52.64 12.20 -16.85
CA VAL A 266 54.04 11.84 -17.17
C VAL A 266 54.90 12.05 -15.93
N VAL A 267 55.63 11.01 -15.55
CA VAL A 267 56.57 11.03 -14.43
C VAL A 267 58.00 11.18 -14.96
N LEU A 268 58.73 12.17 -14.47
CA LEU A 268 60.09 12.52 -14.89
C LEU A 268 61.05 12.48 -13.70
N GLU A 269 62.25 11.92 -13.89
CA GLU A 269 63.34 11.99 -12.92
C GLU A 269 64.51 12.75 -13.55
N ALA A 270 64.87 13.91 -12.99
CA ALA A 270 65.99 14.73 -13.43
C ALA A 270 67.26 14.36 -12.66
N SER A 271 68.33 13.99 -13.37
CA SER A 271 69.64 13.67 -12.80
C SER A 271 70.70 14.72 -13.13
N ARG A 272 71.84 14.69 -12.42
CA ARG A 272 72.97 15.62 -12.61
C ARG A 272 73.84 15.29 -13.84
N GLU A 273 73.68 14.11 -14.47
CA GLU A 273 74.61 13.57 -15.48
C GLU A 273 74.14 13.68 -16.94
N GLY A 274 73.09 14.44 -17.26
CA GLY A 274 72.68 14.62 -18.66
C GLY A 274 71.36 15.37 -18.79
N PRO A 275 71.05 15.97 -19.97
CA PRO A 275 70.06 17.02 -20.07
C PRO A 275 68.65 16.50 -19.77
N GLY A 276 68.00 17.08 -18.76
CA GLY A 276 66.55 17.06 -18.57
C GLY A 276 65.81 17.83 -19.67
N ARG A 277 66.10 17.53 -20.94
CA ARG A 277 65.42 18.08 -22.13
C ARG A 277 64.65 16.98 -22.83
N GLY A 278 63.54 16.63 -22.21
CA GLY A 278 62.46 15.85 -22.81
C GLY A 278 61.14 16.29 -22.21
N ALA A 279 60.89 17.59 -22.05
CA ALA A 279 59.54 18.04 -21.77
C ALA A 279 58.68 17.61 -22.98
N PRO A 280 57.60 16.84 -22.78
CA PRO A 280 56.67 16.57 -23.86
C PRO A 280 56.18 17.92 -24.38
N ARG A 281 56.43 18.22 -25.65
CA ARG A 281 55.76 19.37 -26.30
C ARG A 281 54.27 19.08 -26.23
N THR A 282 53.49 20.01 -25.71
CA THR A 282 52.03 20.02 -25.91
C THR A 282 51.79 19.91 -27.41
N VAL A 283 51.26 18.76 -27.86
CA VAL A 283 50.83 18.60 -29.23
C VAL A 283 49.53 19.40 -29.33
N ASP A 284 49.59 20.50 -30.08
CA ASP A 284 48.40 21.23 -30.48
C ASP A 284 47.83 20.51 -31.70
N ASP A 285 46.74 19.76 -31.54
CA ASP A 285 46.14 18.91 -32.58
C ASP A 285 45.48 19.72 -33.73
N GLY A 286 45.80 21.01 -33.88
CA GLY A 286 45.26 21.88 -34.94
C GLY A 286 43.74 22.13 -34.87
N GLN A 287 43.04 21.53 -33.90
CA GLN A 287 41.58 21.64 -33.70
C GLN A 287 41.18 22.25 -32.34
N GLY A 288 42.12 22.82 -31.57
CA GLY A 288 41.81 23.58 -30.35
C GLY A 288 41.40 22.75 -29.11
N ARG A 289 41.66 21.43 -29.10
CA ARG A 289 41.51 20.57 -27.91
C ARG A 289 42.89 20.11 -27.43
N SER A 290 43.53 20.88 -26.55
CA SER A 290 44.78 20.45 -25.91
C SER A 290 44.49 19.36 -24.87
N ALA A 291 45.01 18.14 -25.08
CA ALA A 291 45.03 17.12 -24.03
C ALA A 291 45.72 17.67 -22.77
N ARG A 292 45.06 17.61 -21.61
CA ARG A 292 45.64 18.09 -20.34
C ARG A 292 46.79 17.16 -19.93
N LEU A 293 48.01 17.67 -20.07
CA LEU A 293 49.24 17.02 -19.64
C LEU A 293 49.56 17.40 -18.19
N VAL A 294 49.68 16.40 -17.32
CA VAL A 294 50.08 16.54 -15.91
C VAL A 294 51.50 16.00 -15.73
N VAL A 295 52.40 16.81 -15.16
CA VAL A 295 53.81 16.44 -14.96
C VAL A 295 54.08 16.20 -13.48
N LEU A 296 54.60 15.03 -13.15
CA LEU A 296 55.16 14.72 -11.83
C LEU A 296 56.68 14.59 -11.97
N ALA A 297 57.46 15.45 -11.33
CA ALA A 297 58.90 15.50 -11.54
C ALA A 297 59.70 15.36 -10.25
N GLY A 298 60.70 14.48 -10.24
CA GLY A 298 61.67 14.33 -9.16
C GLY A 298 63.02 14.95 -9.53
N ALA A 299 63.65 15.71 -8.61
CA ALA A 299 64.97 16.28 -8.84
C ALA A 299 65.79 16.42 -7.54
N PRO A 300 67.13 16.41 -7.59
CA PRO A 300 67.94 16.65 -6.38
C PRO A 300 67.97 18.13 -5.96
N THR A 301 67.63 19.05 -6.86
CA THR A 301 67.58 20.50 -6.60
C THR A 301 66.47 21.15 -7.42
N VAL A 302 65.87 22.23 -6.91
CA VAL A 302 64.79 22.98 -7.57
C VAL A 302 65.16 23.43 -9.00
N ALA A 303 66.42 23.79 -9.25
CA ALA A 303 66.90 24.25 -10.55
C ALA A 303 66.83 23.19 -11.68
N LEU A 304 66.67 21.92 -11.33
CA LEU A 304 66.61 20.81 -12.28
C LEU A 304 65.17 20.35 -12.59
N LEU A 305 64.17 20.95 -11.96
CA LEU A 305 62.77 20.64 -12.25
C LEU A 305 62.36 21.18 -13.64
N PRO A 306 61.55 20.43 -14.41
CA PRO A 306 61.06 20.89 -15.70
C PRO A 306 60.05 22.05 -15.58
N PRO A 307 59.90 22.88 -16.62
CA PRO A 307 58.82 23.87 -16.66
C PRO A 307 57.46 23.16 -16.62
N GLY A 308 56.51 23.71 -15.84
CA GLY A 308 55.18 23.12 -15.67
C GLY A 308 54.94 22.38 -14.35
N CYS A 309 55.83 22.51 -13.35
CA CYS A 309 55.56 22.13 -11.96
C CYS A 309 55.17 23.38 -11.15
N ALA A 310 53.88 23.62 -10.96
CA ALA A 310 53.38 24.76 -10.18
C ALA A 310 53.51 24.54 -8.67
N VAL A 311 53.43 23.28 -8.22
CA VAL A 311 53.64 22.88 -6.83
C VAL A 311 55.05 22.32 -6.68
N ILE A 312 55.85 22.83 -5.75
CA ILE A 312 57.20 22.35 -5.44
C ILE A 312 57.29 22.02 -3.97
N VAL A 313 57.56 20.75 -3.67
CA VAL A 313 57.80 20.23 -2.32
C VAL A 313 59.27 19.87 -2.17
N VAL A 314 59.91 20.36 -1.11
CA VAL A 314 61.29 20.01 -0.73
C VAL A 314 61.23 19.03 0.43
N VAL A 315 61.67 17.80 0.19
CA VAL A 315 61.73 16.70 1.15
C VAL A 315 63.13 16.67 1.76
N ARG A 316 63.23 17.06 3.04
CA ARG A 316 64.49 17.16 3.77
C ARG A 316 64.83 15.85 4.47
N SER A 317 63.82 15.15 4.99
CA SER A 317 63.95 13.85 5.65
C SER A 317 62.66 13.02 5.53
N ALA A 318 62.64 11.83 6.13
CA ALA A 318 61.43 10.99 6.13
C ALA A 318 60.27 11.55 6.96
N VAL A 319 60.52 12.54 7.82
CA VAL A 319 59.52 13.14 8.71
C VAL A 319 59.36 14.65 8.49
N ASP A 320 60.07 15.22 7.53
CA ASP A 320 60.09 16.66 7.29
C ASP A 320 60.20 16.98 5.81
N ALA A 321 59.15 17.65 5.31
CA ALA A 321 59.07 18.23 4.00
C ALA A 321 58.33 19.57 4.06
N GLU A 322 58.61 20.44 3.10
CA GLU A 322 58.06 21.80 3.04
C GLU A 322 57.57 22.11 1.64
N ILE A 323 56.37 22.68 1.53
CA ILE A 323 55.87 23.21 0.26
C ILE A 323 56.45 24.61 0.04
N VAL A 324 57.49 24.70 -0.78
CA VAL A 324 58.24 25.95 -1.02
C VAL A 324 57.61 26.78 -2.14
N ARG A 325 56.74 26.16 -2.95
CA ARG A 325 55.96 26.85 -3.98
C ARG A 325 54.63 26.14 -4.17
N SER A 326 53.54 26.89 -4.14
CA SER A 326 52.19 26.42 -4.52
C SER A 326 51.28 27.63 -4.73
N PRO A 327 50.30 27.55 -5.65
CA PRO A 327 49.29 28.61 -5.81
C PRO A 327 48.41 28.80 -4.56
N THR A 328 48.23 27.76 -3.74
CA THR A 328 47.25 27.72 -2.65
C THR A 328 47.86 27.50 -1.26
N ALA A 329 49.06 26.92 -1.16
CA ALA A 329 49.63 26.48 0.11
C ALA A 329 51.16 26.58 0.13
N CYS A 330 51.71 27.77 0.35
CA CYS A 330 53.16 28.02 0.44
C CYS A 330 53.61 28.11 1.91
N GLY A 331 54.78 27.53 2.24
CA GLY A 331 55.35 27.54 3.60
C GLY A 331 54.75 26.51 4.55
N VAL A 332 54.06 25.49 4.03
CA VAL A 332 53.43 24.42 4.84
C VAL A 332 54.44 23.30 5.09
N HIS A 333 54.73 23.03 6.37
CA HIS A 333 55.51 21.87 6.80
C HIS A 333 54.62 20.63 6.93
N LEU A 334 55.14 19.49 6.49
CA LEU A 334 54.43 18.21 6.49
C LEU A 334 55.39 17.03 6.68
N VAL A 335 54.84 15.94 7.20
CA VAL A 335 55.44 14.61 7.16
C VAL A 335 55.07 13.99 5.80
N PRO A 336 56.03 13.75 4.90
CA PRO A 336 55.75 13.27 3.55
C PRO A 336 55.19 11.84 3.59
N GLU A 337 54.26 11.54 2.69
CA GLU A 337 53.89 10.15 2.43
C GLU A 337 54.99 9.47 1.62
N LEU A 338 55.53 8.37 2.14
CA LEU A 338 56.60 7.62 1.51
C LEU A 338 56.13 6.20 1.23
N VAL A 339 56.07 5.83 -0.05
CA VAL A 339 55.69 4.49 -0.48
C VAL A 339 56.90 3.74 -1.02
N GLY A 340 57.21 2.58 -0.41
CA GLY A 340 58.27 1.70 -0.87
C GLY A 340 57.94 1.01 -2.19
N ALA A 341 58.95 0.52 -2.93
CA ALA A 341 58.74 -0.17 -4.21
C ALA A 341 57.85 -1.42 -4.07
N GLU A 342 58.10 -2.24 -3.04
CA GLU A 342 57.31 -3.44 -2.73
C GLU A 342 55.86 -3.10 -2.37
N GLN A 343 55.64 -2.05 -1.57
CA GLN A 343 54.30 -1.57 -1.24
C GLN A 343 53.57 -1.07 -2.49
N ALA A 344 54.27 -0.34 -3.36
CA ALA A 344 53.71 0.13 -4.62
C ALA A 344 53.35 -1.03 -5.55
N GLY A 345 54.17 -2.08 -5.63
CA GLY A 345 53.87 -3.31 -6.36
C GLY A 345 52.65 -4.04 -5.81
N ALA A 346 52.57 -4.22 -4.49
CA ALA A 346 51.42 -4.83 -3.84
C ALA A 346 50.11 -4.07 -4.16
N HIS A 347 50.15 -2.74 -4.09
CA HIS A 347 49.01 -1.89 -4.44
C HIS A 347 48.67 -1.96 -5.94
N ALA A 348 49.67 -1.94 -6.83
CA ALA A 348 49.45 -2.08 -8.26
C ALA A 348 48.76 -3.42 -8.63
N ARG A 349 49.16 -4.53 -8.00
CA ARG A 349 48.51 -5.84 -8.17
C ARG A 349 47.08 -5.85 -7.67
N LEU A 350 46.80 -5.21 -6.53
CA LEU A 350 45.43 -5.03 -6.02
C LEU A 350 44.57 -4.32 -7.07
N LEU A 351 45.03 -3.17 -7.57
CA LEU A 351 44.31 -2.42 -8.61
C LEU A 351 44.11 -3.23 -9.90
N ALA A 352 45.10 -4.03 -10.31
CA ALA A 352 44.98 -4.91 -11.46
C ALA A 352 43.96 -6.05 -11.24
N LEU A 353 43.90 -6.62 -10.05
CA LEU A 353 42.90 -7.62 -9.66
C LEU A 353 41.50 -7.00 -9.61
N THR A 354 41.35 -5.82 -8.99
CA THR A 354 40.09 -5.07 -9.02
C THR A 354 39.67 -4.81 -10.47
N ALA A 355 40.60 -4.42 -11.34
CA ALA A 355 40.28 -4.08 -12.73
C ALA A 355 39.84 -5.31 -13.52
N ARG A 356 40.40 -6.49 -13.24
CA ARG A 356 39.97 -7.76 -13.86
C ARG A 356 38.59 -8.21 -13.38
N ARG A 357 38.24 -7.94 -12.11
CA ARG A 357 36.91 -8.24 -11.55
C ARG A 357 35.85 -7.23 -12.00
N SER A 358 36.23 -5.97 -12.13
CA SER A 358 35.36 -4.88 -12.59
C SER A 358 35.33 -4.75 -14.12
N ALA A 359 36.25 -5.38 -14.84
CA ALA A 359 36.17 -5.51 -16.28
C ALA A 359 34.88 -6.28 -16.58
N PRO A 360 33.92 -5.68 -17.30
CA PRO A 360 32.75 -6.43 -17.69
C PRO A 360 33.25 -7.58 -18.56
N ALA A 361 33.05 -8.83 -18.11
CA ALA A 361 32.74 -9.88 -19.06
C ALA A 361 31.63 -9.29 -19.92
N SER A 362 31.86 -9.07 -21.22
CA SER A 362 30.92 -8.36 -22.06
C SER A 362 29.58 -9.12 -22.02
N LEU A 363 28.65 -8.64 -21.19
CA LEU A 363 27.39 -9.32 -21.01
C LEU A 363 26.69 -9.34 -22.36
N PRO A 364 26.22 -10.51 -22.84
CA PRO A 364 25.58 -10.61 -24.14
C PRO A 364 24.40 -9.63 -24.23
N ALA A 365 24.12 -9.12 -25.43
CA ALA A 365 23.01 -8.19 -25.62
C ALA A 365 21.64 -8.86 -25.42
N ALA A 366 21.56 -10.17 -25.68
CA ALA A 366 20.38 -10.99 -25.46
C ALA A 366 20.80 -12.42 -25.07
N VAL A 367 20.00 -13.07 -24.23
CA VAL A 367 20.19 -14.45 -23.79
C VAL A 367 18.88 -15.20 -24.04
N PRO A 368 18.83 -16.28 -24.84
CA PRO A 368 17.62 -17.09 -24.95
C PRO A 368 17.44 -17.97 -23.71
N PHE A 369 16.19 -18.20 -23.29
CA PHE A 369 15.83 -19.02 -22.13
C PHE A 369 16.48 -20.41 -22.13
N ALA A 370 16.57 -21.04 -23.31
CA ALA A 370 17.17 -22.36 -23.45
C ALA A 370 18.68 -22.44 -23.09
N MET A 371 19.39 -21.31 -23.03
CA MET A 371 20.80 -21.25 -22.60
C MET A 371 20.95 -21.15 -21.08
N LEU A 372 19.86 -20.98 -20.33
CA LEU A 372 19.93 -20.95 -18.87
C LEU A 372 20.15 -22.37 -18.34
N GLU A 373 21.31 -22.57 -17.70
CA GLU A 373 21.59 -23.80 -16.98
C GLU A 373 20.74 -23.88 -15.71
N ARG A 374 20.08 -25.02 -15.51
CA ARG A 374 19.25 -25.26 -14.33
C ARG A 374 20.15 -25.34 -13.09
N PRO A 375 19.76 -24.74 -11.96
CA PRO A 375 20.47 -24.87 -10.69
C PRO A 375 20.64 -26.35 -10.33
N SER A 376 21.87 -26.74 -10.02
CA SER A 376 22.17 -28.10 -9.56
C SER A 376 21.82 -28.22 -8.07
N GLY A 377 20.58 -28.60 -7.74
CA GLY A 377 20.19 -28.92 -6.37
C GLY A 377 18.69 -28.76 -6.05
N GLY A 378 18.07 -29.81 -5.54
CA GLY A 378 16.68 -29.83 -5.05
C GLY A 378 16.50 -29.22 -3.66
N GLY A 379 16.95 -27.97 -3.46
CA GLY A 379 16.71 -27.25 -2.20
C GLY A 379 15.22 -26.93 -1.98
N GLN A 380 14.81 -26.65 -0.74
CA GLN A 380 13.44 -26.23 -0.40
C GLN A 380 13.09 -24.77 -0.81
N GLY A 381 14.00 -24.10 -1.53
CA GLY A 381 13.87 -22.73 -2.02
C GLY A 381 13.10 -22.61 -3.33
N LEU A 382 12.98 -21.38 -3.85
CA LEU A 382 12.43 -21.07 -5.16
C LEU A 382 13.54 -20.53 -6.08
N ALA A 383 14.66 -21.25 -6.09
CA ALA A 383 15.78 -20.97 -6.98
C ALA A 383 15.35 -21.13 -8.44
N ALA A 384 15.73 -20.18 -9.28
CA ALA A 384 15.47 -20.18 -10.71
C ALA A 384 16.57 -19.40 -11.43
N ALA A 385 17.15 -19.98 -12.48
CA ALA A 385 18.04 -19.25 -13.38
C ALA A 385 17.21 -18.28 -14.23
N VAL A 386 17.55 -16.99 -14.24
CA VAL A 386 16.75 -15.95 -14.94
C VAL A 386 17.56 -15.06 -15.87
N ALA A 387 18.86 -14.97 -15.64
CA ALA A 387 19.73 -14.04 -16.32
C ALA A 387 21.15 -14.62 -16.42
N VAL A 388 22.04 -13.93 -17.13
CA VAL A 388 23.48 -14.20 -17.15
C VAL A 388 24.20 -12.96 -16.64
N GLY A 389 25.01 -13.13 -15.59
CA GLY A 389 25.90 -12.13 -15.02
C GLY A 389 27.34 -12.36 -15.46
N ALA A 390 28.25 -11.52 -14.94
CA ALA A 390 29.67 -11.58 -15.32
C ALA A 390 30.35 -12.90 -14.94
N GLU A 391 29.86 -13.57 -13.88
CA GLU A 391 30.38 -14.83 -13.36
C GLU A 391 29.63 -16.08 -13.87
N GLY A 392 28.64 -15.93 -14.76
CA GLY A 392 27.83 -17.03 -15.31
C GLY A 392 26.32 -16.87 -15.05
N PRO A 393 25.54 -17.97 -15.02
CA PRO A 393 24.10 -17.92 -14.81
C PRO A 393 23.73 -17.26 -13.47
N THR A 394 22.87 -16.25 -13.55
CA THR A 394 22.31 -15.56 -12.38
C THR A 394 21.04 -16.29 -11.95
N VAL A 395 21.16 -17.05 -10.85
CA VAL A 395 20.05 -17.74 -10.18
C VAL A 395 19.47 -16.86 -9.10
N LEU A 396 18.15 -16.65 -9.09
CA LEU A 396 17.44 -15.94 -8.03
C LEU A 396 16.66 -16.94 -7.19
N ASP A 397 16.76 -16.84 -5.86
CA ASP A 397 15.97 -17.66 -4.93
C ASP A 397 15.12 -16.78 -4.01
N LEU A 398 13.79 -16.80 -4.18
CA LEU A 398 12.88 -16.04 -3.32
C LEU A 398 12.87 -16.52 -1.87
N VAL A 399 13.47 -17.65 -1.52
CA VAL A 399 13.56 -18.09 -0.11
C VAL A 399 14.90 -17.65 0.50
N ALA A 400 16.00 -17.84 -0.23
CA ALA A 400 17.35 -17.58 0.27
C ALA A 400 17.84 -16.13 0.06
N ASP A 401 17.47 -15.48 -1.05
CA ASP A 401 17.91 -14.12 -1.37
C ASP A 401 16.98 -13.04 -0.80
N GLY A 402 15.74 -13.42 -0.45
CA GLY A 402 14.76 -12.59 0.23
C GLY A 402 13.33 -13.02 -0.09
N PRO A 403 12.46 -13.22 0.92
CA PRO A 403 11.08 -13.73 0.74
C PRO A 403 10.23 -12.91 -0.24
N HIS A 404 10.62 -11.66 -0.47
CA HIS A 404 9.92 -10.72 -1.32
C HIS A 404 10.93 -9.95 -2.17
N ALA A 405 10.50 -9.60 -3.38
CA ALA A 405 11.28 -8.87 -4.35
C ALA A 405 10.59 -7.57 -4.77
N VAL A 406 11.39 -6.53 -5.00
CA VAL A 406 10.95 -5.28 -5.65
C VAL A 406 11.68 -5.11 -6.97
N VAL A 407 10.95 -4.79 -8.02
CA VAL A 407 11.46 -4.62 -9.38
C VAL A 407 11.13 -3.23 -9.91
N GLY A 408 12.15 -2.41 -10.15
CA GLY A 408 12.05 -1.12 -10.82
C GLY A 408 12.39 -1.22 -12.30
N GLY A 409 11.68 -0.51 -13.17
CA GLY A 409 12.07 -0.41 -14.58
C GLY A 409 11.05 0.34 -15.43
N THR A 410 11.51 1.23 -16.30
CA THR A 410 10.63 2.02 -17.17
C THR A 410 10.07 1.19 -18.31
N THR A 411 9.03 1.69 -18.99
CA THR A 411 8.50 1.05 -20.20
C THR A 411 9.60 0.71 -21.21
N GLY A 412 9.58 -0.51 -21.76
CA GLY A 412 10.59 -0.98 -22.72
C GLY A 412 11.94 -1.39 -22.11
N SER A 413 12.10 -1.34 -20.79
CA SER A 413 13.34 -1.81 -20.12
C SER A 413 13.49 -3.32 -20.06
N GLY A 414 12.41 -4.09 -20.31
CA GLY A 414 12.39 -5.56 -20.19
C GLY A 414 11.74 -6.10 -18.91
N LYS A 415 11.04 -5.26 -18.13
CA LYS A 415 10.37 -5.65 -16.87
C LYS A 415 9.39 -6.83 -17.04
N SER A 416 8.52 -6.78 -18.05
CA SER A 416 7.57 -7.86 -18.36
C SER A 416 8.30 -9.15 -18.78
N GLU A 417 9.37 -9.03 -19.56
CA GLU A 417 10.19 -10.17 -19.96
C GLU A 417 10.86 -10.84 -18.75
N LEU A 418 11.41 -10.05 -17.82
CA LEU A 418 11.94 -10.56 -16.56
C LEU A 418 10.89 -11.34 -15.77
N LEU A 419 9.66 -10.83 -15.67
CA LEU A 419 8.57 -11.54 -14.99
C LEU A 419 8.23 -12.87 -15.67
N VAL A 420 8.08 -12.88 -16.99
CA VAL A 420 7.80 -14.10 -17.75
C VAL A 420 8.93 -15.11 -17.55
N THR A 421 10.18 -14.70 -17.74
CA THR A 421 11.36 -15.56 -17.59
C THR A 421 11.51 -16.11 -16.18
N TRP A 422 11.31 -15.29 -15.15
CA TRP A 422 11.46 -15.73 -13.77
C TRP A 422 10.38 -16.76 -13.37
N ILE A 423 9.12 -16.49 -13.72
CA ILE A 423 8.02 -17.42 -13.44
C ILE A 423 8.17 -18.71 -14.26
N ALA A 424 8.55 -18.60 -15.54
CA ALA A 424 8.81 -19.75 -16.39
C ALA A 424 9.95 -20.62 -15.85
N ALA A 425 11.05 -20.01 -15.39
CA ALA A 425 12.16 -20.74 -14.79
C ALA A 425 11.76 -21.47 -13.51
N MET A 426 11.00 -20.83 -12.61
CA MET A 426 10.46 -21.50 -11.42
C MET A 426 9.51 -22.66 -11.79
N ALA A 427 8.61 -22.48 -12.75
CA ALA A 427 7.69 -23.51 -13.23
C ALA A 427 8.40 -24.66 -13.96
N ALA A 428 9.53 -24.38 -14.62
CA ALA A 428 10.38 -25.38 -15.27
C ALA A 428 11.07 -26.28 -14.24
N GLU A 429 11.29 -25.82 -13.02
CA GLU A 429 12.00 -26.56 -11.97
C GLU A 429 11.06 -27.21 -10.95
N ARG A 430 9.93 -26.55 -10.62
CA ARG A 430 9.03 -26.95 -9.53
C ARG A 430 7.71 -27.53 -10.01
N SER A 431 7.12 -28.43 -9.22
CA SER A 431 5.75 -28.92 -9.44
C SER A 431 4.69 -27.92 -8.94
N THR A 432 3.42 -28.15 -9.27
CA THR A 432 2.27 -27.37 -8.77
C THR A 432 2.02 -27.58 -7.26
N GLU A 433 2.55 -28.66 -6.69
CA GLU A 433 2.51 -28.94 -5.24
C GLU A 433 3.60 -28.16 -4.48
N GLU A 434 4.68 -27.76 -5.16
CA GLU A 434 5.76 -26.96 -4.58
C GLU A 434 5.55 -25.46 -4.76
N PHE A 435 5.06 -25.05 -5.94
CA PHE A 435 5.01 -23.65 -6.37
C PHE A 435 3.71 -23.35 -7.12
N THR A 436 3.11 -22.21 -6.79
CA THR A 436 1.99 -21.62 -7.52
C THR A 436 2.16 -20.10 -7.58
N PHE A 437 1.51 -19.45 -8.53
CA PHE A 437 1.56 -18.00 -8.62
C PHE A 437 0.22 -17.36 -8.95
N LEU A 438 0.04 -16.16 -8.39
CA LEU A 438 -1.03 -15.22 -8.71
C LEU A 438 -0.43 -14.07 -9.51
N LEU A 439 -1.02 -13.74 -10.65
CA LEU A 439 -0.64 -12.54 -11.39
C LEU A 439 -1.68 -11.43 -11.25
N VAL A 440 -1.24 -10.25 -10.87
CA VAL A 440 -2.03 -9.02 -10.81
C VAL A 440 -1.52 -8.05 -11.87
N ASP A 441 -2.27 -7.90 -12.96
CA ASP A 441 -1.91 -7.12 -14.15
C ASP A 441 -2.95 -6.02 -14.43
N PHE A 442 -2.63 -4.79 -14.04
CA PHE A 442 -3.58 -3.67 -14.15
C PHE A 442 -3.76 -3.13 -15.58
N LYS A 443 -2.87 -3.45 -16.53
CA LYS A 443 -2.88 -2.86 -17.89
C LYS A 443 -3.33 -3.86 -18.97
N GLY A 444 -3.77 -5.06 -18.60
CA GLY A 444 -4.12 -6.11 -19.57
C GLY A 444 -2.92 -6.48 -20.46
N GLY A 445 -1.72 -6.52 -19.86
CA GLY A 445 -0.46 -6.69 -20.55
C GLY A 445 -0.27 -8.09 -21.14
N ALA A 446 0.68 -8.18 -22.08
CA ALA A 446 1.10 -9.44 -22.70
C ALA A 446 1.62 -10.48 -21.68
N THR A 447 2.14 -10.03 -20.53
CA THR A 447 2.65 -10.89 -19.44
C THR A 447 1.61 -11.91 -19.00
N GLY A 448 0.37 -11.47 -18.74
CA GLY A 448 -0.70 -12.35 -18.26
C GLY A 448 -1.12 -13.38 -19.29
N THR A 449 -1.31 -12.97 -20.53
CA THR A 449 -1.68 -13.88 -21.62
C THR A 449 -0.65 -14.99 -21.82
N LEU A 450 0.64 -14.68 -21.70
CA LEU A 450 1.72 -15.67 -21.85
C LEU A 450 1.74 -16.68 -20.70
N LEU A 451 1.61 -16.22 -19.46
CA LEU A 451 1.71 -17.07 -18.26
C LEU A 451 0.42 -17.81 -17.91
N ALA A 452 -0.73 -17.42 -18.46
CA ALA A 452 -2.04 -18.03 -18.19
C ALA A 452 -2.08 -19.54 -18.47
N GLY A 453 -1.32 -20.00 -19.47
CA GLY A 453 -1.29 -21.40 -19.87
C GLY A 453 -0.42 -22.31 -19.00
N LEU A 454 0.30 -21.77 -18.00
CA LEU A 454 1.10 -22.57 -17.09
C LEU A 454 0.21 -23.25 -16.03
N PRO A 455 0.41 -24.55 -15.73
CA PRO A 455 -0.36 -25.26 -14.70
C PRO A 455 -0.26 -24.64 -13.30
N HIS A 456 0.81 -23.91 -12.99
CA HIS A 456 1.05 -23.27 -11.69
C HIS A 456 0.25 -21.98 -11.47
N CYS A 457 -0.41 -21.45 -12.51
CA CYS A 457 -1.18 -20.22 -12.44
C CYS A 457 -2.50 -20.47 -11.69
N VAL A 458 -2.62 -19.95 -10.46
CA VAL A 458 -3.87 -20.07 -9.68
C VAL A 458 -4.92 -19.02 -10.07
N GLY A 459 -4.49 -17.97 -10.76
CA GLY A 459 -5.38 -17.01 -11.41
C GLY A 459 -4.65 -15.77 -11.88
N ILE A 460 -5.33 -15.07 -12.79
CA ILE A 460 -4.90 -13.78 -13.30
C ILE A 460 -5.98 -12.77 -12.96
N VAL A 461 -5.54 -11.68 -12.37
CA VAL A 461 -6.36 -10.56 -11.96
C VAL A 461 -6.01 -9.40 -12.87
N THR A 462 -6.83 -9.19 -13.89
CA THR A 462 -6.70 -8.08 -14.86
C THR A 462 -7.81 -7.07 -14.71
N ASP A 463 -7.58 -5.85 -15.20
CA ASP A 463 -8.62 -4.80 -15.31
C ASP A 463 -9.41 -4.62 -14.00
N LEU A 464 -8.65 -4.45 -12.91
CA LEU A 464 -9.18 -4.44 -11.56
C LEU A 464 -10.12 -3.26 -11.35
N ASP A 465 -11.41 -3.52 -11.53
CA ASP A 465 -12.44 -2.70 -10.94
C ASP A 465 -12.42 -2.82 -9.40
N ALA A 466 -12.96 -1.81 -8.71
CA ALA A 466 -12.94 -1.78 -7.25
C ALA A 466 -13.59 -3.02 -6.59
N PRO A 467 -14.70 -3.60 -7.11
CA PRO A 467 -15.27 -4.84 -6.59
C PRO A 467 -14.34 -6.05 -6.67
N LEU A 468 -13.69 -6.29 -7.82
CA LEU A 468 -12.77 -7.43 -7.99
C LEU A 468 -11.53 -7.26 -7.11
N ALA A 469 -10.99 -6.04 -7.02
CA ALA A 469 -9.83 -5.73 -6.16
C ALA A 469 -10.10 -6.05 -4.69
N ARG A 470 -11.28 -5.66 -4.20
CA ARG A 470 -11.71 -5.93 -2.83
C ARG A 470 -11.90 -7.42 -2.56
N ARG A 471 -12.50 -8.15 -3.49
CA ARG A 471 -12.67 -9.60 -3.40
C ARG A 471 -11.32 -10.33 -3.34
N VAL A 472 -10.35 -9.90 -4.13
CA VAL A 472 -8.96 -10.42 -4.11
C VAL A 472 -8.29 -10.12 -2.76
N LEU A 473 -8.40 -8.88 -2.26
CA LEU A 473 -7.90 -8.48 -0.95
C LEU A 473 -8.46 -9.36 0.18
N GLU A 474 -9.78 -9.57 0.21
CA GLU A 474 -10.46 -10.42 1.21
C GLU A 474 -10.02 -11.88 1.11
N SER A 475 -9.86 -12.39 -0.11
CA SER A 475 -9.45 -13.77 -0.34
C SER A 475 -7.99 -14.02 0.06
N LEU A 476 -7.08 -13.07 -0.20
CA LEU A 476 -5.69 -13.16 0.23
C LEU A 476 -5.56 -13.08 1.77
N ARG A 477 -6.38 -12.25 2.43
CA ARG A 477 -6.47 -12.23 3.90
C ARG A 477 -6.98 -13.57 4.46
N ALA A 478 -7.98 -14.15 3.80
CA ALA A 478 -8.48 -15.47 4.17
C ALA A 478 -7.40 -16.56 3.99
N GLU A 479 -6.58 -16.45 2.94
CA GLU A 479 -5.48 -17.40 2.69
C GLU A 479 -4.40 -17.31 3.77
N ILE A 480 -4.03 -16.10 4.20
CA ILE A 480 -3.12 -15.90 5.34
C ILE A 480 -3.66 -16.63 6.57
N ARG A 481 -4.92 -16.41 6.93
CA ARG A 481 -5.57 -17.05 8.10
C ARG A 481 -5.62 -18.58 7.96
N ARG A 482 -5.91 -19.09 6.76
CA ARG A 482 -5.95 -20.53 6.48
C ARG A 482 -4.58 -21.17 6.71
N ARG A 483 -3.52 -20.55 6.19
CA ARG A 483 -2.14 -21.04 6.36
C ARG A 483 -1.70 -20.96 7.82
N GLU A 484 -2.02 -19.87 8.52
CA GLU A 484 -1.76 -19.73 9.96
C GLU A 484 -2.45 -20.84 10.78
N ALA A 485 -3.71 -21.16 10.49
CA ALA A 485 -4.43 -22.24 11.15
C ALA A 485 -3.78 -23.61 10.90
N ILE A 486 -3.39 -23.92 9.65
CA ILE A 486 -2.70 -25.17 9.31
C ILE A 486 -1.37 -25.30 10.07
N LEU A 487 -0.56 -24.25 10.12
CA LEU A 487 0.70 -24.25 10.87
C LEU A 487 0.48 -24.39 12.38
N ALA A 488 -0.57 -23.76 12.91
CA ALA A 488 -0.93 -23.85 14.32
C ALA A 488 -1.39 -25.26 14.72
N ASP A 489 -2.23 -25.90 13.89
CA ASP A 489 -2.71 -27.26 14.10
C ASP A 489 -1.56 -28.27 14.03
N ALA A 490 -0.64 -28.09 13.08
CA ALA A 490 0.58 -28.89 12.94
C ALA A 490 1.67 -28.54 13.98
N ARG A 491 1.50 -27.45 14.74
CA ARG A 491 2.46 -26.93 15.74
C ARG A 491 3.86 -26.67 15.18
N VAL A 492 3.95 -26.12 13.98
CA VAL A 492 5.21 -25.79 13.31
C VAL A 492 5.32 -24.28 13.05
N ALA A 493 6.56 -23.78 12.95
CA ALA A 493 6.83 -22.35 12.79
C ALA A 493 6.74 -21.85 11.33
N GLY A 494 6.74 -22.74 10.35
CA GLY A 494 6.73 -22.38 8.93
C GLY A 494 6.47 -23.58 8.03
N ILE A 495 6.04 -23.30 6.79
CA ILE A 495 5.61 -24.33 5.83
C ILE A 495 6.71 -25.34 5.49
N GLU A 496 7.98 -24.97 5.62
CA GLU A 496 9.12 -25.85 5.36
C GLU A 496 9.23 -27.03 6.33
N HIS A 497 8.50 -26.97 7.45
CA HIS A 497 8.43 -28.02 8.47
C HIS A 497 7.18 -28.89 8.36
N LEU A 498 6.27 -28.61 7.40
CA LEU A 498 5.07 -29.43 7.18
C LEU A 498 5.44 -30.77 6.53
N THR A 499 4.75 -31.83 6.95
CA THR A 499 4.89 -33.17 6.35
C THR A 499 4.11 -33.28 5.03
N SER A 500 4.50 -34.20 4.15
CA SER A 500 3.98 -34.31 2.78
C SER A 500 2.46 -34.41 2.65
N GLY A 501 1.74 -34.90 3.66
CA GLY A 501 0.26 -34.97 3.66
C GLY A 501 -0.45 -33.62 3.85
N ASP A 502 0.24 -32.63 4.44
CA ASP A 502 -0.27 -31.28 4.75
C ASP A 502 0.56 -30.19 4.04
N ALA A 503 1.40 -30.59 3.08
CA ALA A 503 2.32 -29.68 2.40
C ALA A 503 1.55 -28.59 1.65
N LEU A 504 1.92 -27.33 1.89
CA LEU A 504 1.35 -26.17 1.22
C LEU A 504 2.29 -25.69 0.12
N PRO A 505 1.81 -25.53 -1.12
CA PRO A 505 2.62 -24.91 -2.16
C PRO A 505 2.97 -23.48 -1.77
N ARG A 506 4.20 -23.08 -2.10
CA ARG A 506 4.60 -21.66 -2.02
C ARG A 506 3.78 -20.87 -3.03
N LEU A 507 3.20 -19.76 -2.59
CA LEU A 507 2.41 -18.86 -3.43
C LEU A 507 3.20 -17.59 -3.69
N VAL A 508 3.56 -17.35 -4.95
CA VAL A 508 4.19 -16.09 -5.38
C VAL A 508 3.12 -15.17 -5.95
N ILE A 509 2.93 -14.02 -5.33
CA ILE A 509 2.01 -12.97 -5.78
C ILE A 509 2.82 -11.95 -6.59
N VAL A 510 2.57 -11.91 -7.89
CA VAL A 510 3.26 -11.05 -8.85
C VAL A 510 2.37 -9.86 -9.17
N VAL A 511 2.86 -8.66 -8.93
CA VAL A 511 2.16 -7.40 -9.23
C VAL A 511 2.97 -6.65 -10.28
N ASP A 512 2.48 -6.58 -11.53
CA ASP A 512 3.24 -5.94 -12.63
C ASP A 512 3.32 -4.40 -12.45
N GLU A 513 2.25 -3.75 -12.01
CA GLU A 513 2.24 -2.30 -11.77
C GLU A 513 1.65 -1.94 -10.40
N LEU A 514 2.51 -1.92 -9.38
CA LEU A 514 2.14 -1.62 -8.00
C LEU A 514 1.48 -0.24 -7.86
N ALA A 515 1.99 0.78 -8.56
CA ALA A 515 1.48 2.15 -8.46
C ALA A 515 0.00 2.24 -8.87
N ALA A 516 -0.36 1.57 -9.98
CA ALA A 516 -1.73 1.55 -10.48
C ALA A 516 -2.66 0.79 -9.52
N LEU A 517 -2.21 -0.36 -9.01
CA LEU A 517 -2.96 -1.16 -8.04
C LEU A 517 -3.27 -0.38 -6.75
N LEU A 518 -2.26 0.30 -6.19
CA LEU A 518 -2.43 1.10 -4.97
C LEU A 518 -3.31 2.34 -5.19
N GLY A 519 -3.33 2.88 -6.41
CA GLY A 519 -4.23 3.96 -6.79
C GLY A 519 -5.70 3.53 -6.83
N ALA A 520 -5.96 2.29 -7.28
CA ALA A 520 -7.31 1.73 -7.36
C ALA A 520 -7.85 1.24 -6.00
N GLU A 521 -7.04 0.55 -5.22
CA GLU A 521 -7.43 0.02 -3.89
C GLU A 521 -6.29 0.24 -2.87
N PRO A 522 -6.29 1.39 -2.17
CA PRO A 522 -5.25 1.73 -1.20
C PRO A 522 -5.10 0.70 -0.07
N GLY A 523 -6.16 -0.07 0.24
CA GLY A 523 -6.14 -1.14 1.23
C GLY A 523 -5.13 -2.25 0.93
N MET A 524 -4.74 -2.45 -0.34
CA MET A 524 -3.73 -3.42 -0.74
C MET A 524 -2.35 -3.14 -0.14
N HIS A 525 -2.03 -1.87 0.15
CA HIS A 525 -0.74 -1.52 0.76
C HIS A 525 -0.57 -2.20 2.13
N ALA A 526 -1.61 -2.18 2.95
CA ALA A 526 -1.56 -2.79 4.28
C ALA A 526 -1.41 -4.32 4.18
N LEU A 527 -2.11 -4.96 3.24
CA LEU A 527 -1.97 -6.39 2.99
C LEU A 527 -0.55 -6.75 2.54
N PHE A 528 0.03 -6.03 1.59
CA PHE A 528 1.39 -6.34 1.13
C PHE A 528 2.44 -6.11 2.21
N ALA A 529 2.29 -5.09 3.06
CA ALA A 529 3.18 -4.91 4.20
C ALA A 529 3.06 -6.09 5.20
N ASP A 530 1.84 -6.58 5.41
CA ASP A 530 1.56 -7.72 6.27
C ASP A 530 2.18 -9.03 5.73
N ILE A 531 1.99 -9.30 4.43
CA ILE A 531 2.62 -10.43 3.75
C ILE A 531 4.14 -10.25 3.74
N ALA A 532 4.67 -9.04 3.54
CA ALA A 532 6.10 -8.82 3.57
C ALA A 532 6.73 -9.15 4.94
N ALA A 533 6.00 -8.88 6.03
CA ALA A 533 6.47 -9.14 7.39
C ALA A 533 6.38 -10.63 7.80
N ARG A 534 5.29 -11.34 7.43
CA ARG A 534 5.04 -12.73 7.90
C ARG A 534 5.15 -13.79 6.80
N GLY A 535 5.17 -13.40 5.54
CA GLY A 535 4.99 -14.27 4.37
C GLY A 535 6.00 -15.39 4.24
N ARG A 536 7.25 -15.17 4.66
CA ARG A 536 8.31 -16.21 4.64
C ARG A 536 7.86 -17.51 5.31
N SER A 537 7.33 -17.42 6.53
CA SER A 537 6.86 -18.58 7.30
C SER A 537 5.62 -19.23 6.71
N LEU A 538 4.74 -18.42 6.10
CA LEU A 538 3.51 -18.88 5.45
C LEU A 538 3.74 -19.40 4.03
N GLY A 539 4.96 -19.30 3.49
CA GLY A 539 5.23 -19.62 2.08
C GLY A 539 4.56 -18.66 1.10
N LEU A 540 4.28 -17.44 1.52
CA LEU A 540 3.75 -16.36 0.68
C LEU A 540 4.91 -15.45 0.28
N HIS A 541 5.09 -15.25 -1.01
CA HIS A 541 6.17 -14.46 -1.59
C HIS A 541 5.58 -13.33 -2.45
N LEU A 542 6.25 -12.19 -2.52
CA LEU A 542 5.79 -11.04 -3.32
C LEU A 542 6.83 -10.72 -4.38
N ILE A 543 6.40 -10.45 -5.61
CA ILE A 543 7.22 -9.79 -6.64
C ILE A 543 6.47 -8.51 -7.00
N LEU A 544 6.97 -7.37 -6.53
CA LEU A 544 6.33 -6.07 -6.69
C LEU A 544 7.05 -5.24 -7.75
N CYS A 545 6.41 -5.03 -8.88
CA CYS A 545 6.97 -4.31 -10.00
C CYS A 545 6.38 -2.90 -10.12
N THR A 546 7.21 -1.92 -10.50
CA THR A 546 6.71 -0.58 -10.82
C THR A 546 7.63 0.18 -11.78
N GLN A 547 7.03 1.08 -12.55
CA GLN A 547 7.76 1.97 -13.46
C GLN A 547 8.43 3.16 -12.78
N ARG A 548 7.89 3.61 -11.63
CA ARG A 548 8.40 4.76 -10.86
C ARG A 548 8.50 4.38 -9.38
N PRO A 549 9.56 3.70 -8.97
CA PRO A 549 9.73 3.25 -7.60
C PRO A 549 9.69 4.38 -6.57
N ALA A 550 10.21 5.56 -6.91
CA ALA A 550 10.21 6.71 -6.01
C ALA A 550 8.77 7.14 -5.67
N GLY A 551 8.44 7.12 -4.37
CA GLY A 551 7.13 7.54 -3.85
C GLY A 551 6.03 6.46 -3.85
N VAL A 552 6.24 5.33 -4.54
CA VAL A 552 5.29 4.20 -4.56
C VAL A 552 5.69 3.13 -3.53
N VAL A 553 6.99 2.80 -3.47
CA VAL A 553 7.49 1.78 -2.55
C VAL A 553 7.88 2.44 -1.23
N ARG A 554 7.10 2.19 -0.18
CA ARG A 554 7.39 2.72 1.17
C ARG A 554 8.50 1.92 1.86
N GLU A 555 9.20 2.58 2.80
CA GLU A 555 10.27 1.98 3.60
C GLU A 555 9.84 0.68 4.30
N SER A 556 8.59 0.61 4.77
CA SER A 556 8.03 -0.59 5.41
C SER A 556 7.99 -1.83 4.51
N LEU A 557 7.83 -1.64 3.20
CA LEU A 557 7.91 -2.73 2.22
C LEU A 557 9.38 -3.04 1.89
N LEU A 558 10.22 -2.03 1.65
CA LEU A 558 11.64 -2.21 1.32
C LEU A 558 12.45 -2.89 2.43
N ALA A 559 12.09 -2.65 3.69
CA ALA A 559 12.71 -3.30 4.85
C ALA A 559 12.57 -4.84 4.82
N ASN A 560 11.52 -5.36 4.19
CA ASN A 560 11.22 -6.78 4.12
C ASN A 560 11.47 -7.39 2.72
N CYS A 561 11.77 -6.55 1.73
CA CYS A 561 12.15 -6.95 0.38
C CYS A 561 13.68 -6.87 0.21
N ALA A 562 14.38 -7.93 0.63
CA ALA A 562 15.84 -7.99 0.55
C ALA A 562 16.37 -8.20 -0.88
N LEU A 563 15.57 -8.81 -1.76
CA LEU A 563 15.90 -8.95 -3.17
C LEU A 563 15.36 -7.74 -3.93
N ARG A 564 16.25 -6.96 -4.54
CA ARG A 564 15.86 -5.74 -5.25
C ARG A 564 16.49 -5.72 -6.63
N ILE A 565 15.68 -5.53 -7.66
CA ILE A 565 16.12 -5.58 -9.05
C ILE A 565 15.73 -4.26 -9.68
N SER A 566 16.68 -3.59 -10.34
CA SER A 566 16.34 -2.45 -11.19
C SER A 566 16.84 -2.71 -12.59
N LEU A 567 15.90 -2.76 -13.53
CA LEU A 567 16.20 -2.54 -14.94
C LEU A 567 16.43 -1.04 -15.17
N ARG A 568 16.65 -0.66 -16.44
CA ARG A 568 16.78 0.73 -16.83
C ARG A 568 15.60 1.57 -16.32
N VAL A 569 15.92 2.65 -15.62
CA VAL A 569 14.99 3.70 -15.16
C VAL A 569 15.38 5.05 -15.77
N ILE A 570 14.49 6.04 -15.73
CA ILE A 570 14.73 7.36 -16.33
C ILE A 570 15.66 8.17 -15.42
N ASP A 571 15.36 8.22 -14.12
CA ASP A 571 16.03 9.09 -13.17
C ASP A 571 16.86 8.31 -12.14
N GLY A 572 17.97 8.91 -11.68
CA GLY A 572 18.80 8.33 -10.62
C GLY A 572 18.08 8.17 -9.28
N ALA A 573 17.03 8.96 -9.02
CA ALA A 573 16.20 8.87 -7.83
C ALA A 573 15.40 7.56 -7.77
N ASP A 574 14.83 7.13 -8.90
CA ASP A 574 14.12 5.85 -9.01
C ASP A 574 15.07 4.66 -8.80
N SER A 575 16.28 4.73 -9.37
CA SER A 575 17.32 3.73 -9.13
C SER A 575 17.73 3.69 -7.66
N SER A 576 17.90 4.86 -7.03
CA SER A 576 18.30 4.96 -5.63
C SER A 576 17.21 4.47 -4.67
N ALA A 577 15.93 4.66 -5.00
CA ALA A 577 14.81 4.16 -4.20
C ALA A 577 14.78 2.61 -4.11
N VAL A 578 15.27 1.91 -5.15
CA VAL A 578 15.32 0.44 -5.17
C VAL A 578 16.69 -0.09 -4.72
N LEU A 579 17.77 0.45 -5.27
CA LEU A 579 19.12 -0.10 -5.09
C LEU A 579 19.99 0.65 -4.08
N GLY A 580 19.59 1.85 -3.64
CA GLY A 580 20.43 2.75 -2.84
C GLY A 580 21.52 3.48 -3.66
N THR A 581 21.51 3.35 -4.98
CA THR A 581 22.50 3.94 -5.91
C THR A 581 21.82 4.36 -7.22
N PRO A 582 22.34 5.38 -7.94
CA PRO A 582 21.80 5.81 -9.24
C PRO A 582 22.18 4.90 -10.42
N ALA A 583 22.90 3.79 -10.19
CA ALA A 583 23.52 2.98 -11.23
C ALA A 583 22.56 2.47 -12.32
N ALA A 584 21.31 2.13 -11.98
CA ALA A 584 20.36 1.58 -12.96
C ALA A 584 19.85 2.63 -13.98
N ALA A 585 19.96 3.92 -13.67
CA ALA A 585 19.66 4.99 -14.62
C ALA A 585 20.71 5.10 -15.74
N LEU A 586 21.90 4.53 -15.54
CA LEU A 586 23.01 4.54 -16.49
C LEU A 586 22.99 3.32 -17.43
N LEU A 587 22.05 2.38 -17.24
CA LEU A 587 21.95 1.18 -18.08
C LEU A 587 21.59 1.54 -19.53
N PRO A 588 22.23 0.89 -20.52
CA PRO A 588 22.06 1.24 -21.92
C PRO A 588 20.64 0.93 -22.41
N ALA A 589 20.02 1.88 -23.13
CA ALA A 589 18.69 1.70 -23.69
C ALA A 589 18.62 0.63 -24.80
N ALA A 590 19.74 0.36 -25.47
CA ALA A 590 19.84 -0.63 -26.53
C ALA A 590 19.86 -2.10 -26.05
N ALA A 591 19.94 -2.33 -24.73
CA ALA A 591 19.95 -3.67 -24.13
C ALA A 591 18.75 -3.85 -23.17
N PRO A 592 17.52 -4.05 -23.69
CA PRO A 592 16.38 -4.40 -22.84
C PRO A 592 16.67 -5.72 -22.11
N GLY A 593 16.20 -5.83 -20.87
CA GLY A 593 16.52 -6.94 -19.98
C GLY A 593 17.82 -6.77 -19.20
N ARG A 594 18.62 -5.73 -19.48
CA ARG A 594 19.77 -5.41 -18.64
C ARG A 594 19.30 -4.86 -17.29
N CYS A 595 19.85 -5.40 -16.22
CA CYS A 595 19.45 -5.04 -14.86
C CYS A 595 20.62 -5.10 -13.88
N ILE A 596 20.44 -4.41 -12.76
CA ILE A 596 21.28 -4.53 -11.58
C ILE A 596 20.46 -5.21 -10.49
N ILE A 597 21.03 -6.23 -9.88
CA ILE A 597 20.39 -7.05 -8.86
C ILE A 597 21.12 -6.81 -7.54
N ALA A 598 20.41 -6.22 -6.58
CA ALA A 598 20.84 -6.11 -5.20
C ALA A 598 20.35 -7.31 -4.40
N ARG A 599 21.29 -8.09 -3.89
CA ARG A 599 21.04 -9.20 -2.97
C ARG A 599 22.22 -9.41 -2.05
N ARG A 600 21.97 -9.76 -0.79
CA ARG A 600 23.02 -10.04 0.22
C ARG A 600 24.12 -8.96 0.30
N GLY A 601 23.75 -7.69 0.08
CA GLY A 601 24.68 -6.56 0.10
C GLY A 601 25.57 -6.40 -1.14
N ARG A 602 25.41 -7.25 -2.17
CA ARG A 602 26.12 -7.16 -3.45
C ARG A 602 25.21 -6.59 -4.54
N LEU A 603 25.83 -5.91 -5.50
CA LEU A 603 25.17 -5.40 -6.71
C LEU A 603 25.79 -6.12 -7.91
N ASP A 604 24.98 -6.93 -8.59
CA ASP A 604 25.41 -7.70 -9.76
C ASP A 604 24.70 -7.16 -11.01
N GLU A 605 25.45 -6.74 -12.04
CA GLU A 605 24.87 -6.46 -13.35
C GLU A 605 24.61 -7.78 -14.09
N SER A 606 23.44 -7.91 -14.70
CA SER A 606 23.03 -9.12 -15.40
C SER A 606 22.18 -8.80 -16.63
N GLN A 607 22.20 -9.70 -17.60
CA GLN A 607 21.32 -9.70 -18.76
C GLN A 607 20.23 -10.76 -18.59
N VAL A 608 18.98 -10.32 -18.45
CA VAL A 608 17.81 -11.20 -18.36
C VAL A 608 17.63 -11.99 -19.65
N ALA A 609 17.27 -13.27 -19.50
CA ALA A 609 16.96 -14.12 -20.65
C ALA A 609 15.57 -13.86 -21.22
N THR A 610 15.40 -14.16 -22.50
CA THR A 610 14.15 -14.02 -23.24
C THR A 610 13.47 -15.38 -23.39
N THR A 611 12.22 -15.46 -22.94
CA THR A 611 11.37 -16.63 -22.95
C THR A 611 10.41 -16.59 -24.14
N THR A 612 10.39 -17.64 -24.94
CA THR A 612 9.49 -17.73 -26.09
C THR A 612 8.19 -18.46 -25.72
N PRO A 613 7.10 -18.28 -26.49
CA PRO A 613 5.90 -19.10 -26.33
C PRO A 613 6.16 -20.61 -26.47
N ALA A 614 7.17 -21.01 -27.25
CA ALA A 614 7.58 -22.41 -27.39
C ALA A 614 8.22 -22.95 -26.09
N ASP A 615 8.99 -22.12 -25.37
CA ASP A 615 9.52 -22.48 -24.06
C ASP A 615 8.40 -22.73 -23.05
N LEU A 616 7.41 -21.83 -23.01
CA LEU A 616 6.23 -21.97 -22.14
C LEU A 616 5.40 -23.21 -22.49
N ALA A 617 5.16 -23.46 -23.77
CA ALA A 617 4.43 -24.65 -24.22
C ALA A 617 5.15 -25.95 -23.81
N ARG A 618 6.49 -25.97 -23.90
CA ARG A 618 7.31 -27.10 -23.43
C ARG A 618 7.19 -27.28 -21.91
N ILE A 619 7.28 -26.20 -21.14
CA ILE A 619 7.10 -26.26 -19.68
C ILE A 619 5.70 -26.79 -19.32
N THR A 620 4.65 -26.29 -19.98
CA THR A 620 3.28 -26.78 -19.76
C THR A 620 3.16 -28.26 -20.11
N ALA A 621 3.74 -28.70 -21.23
CA ALA A 621 3.73 -30.12 -21.63
C ALA A 621 4.45 -31.01 -20.61
N ASP A 622 5.65 -30.62 -20.17
CA ASP A 622 6.46 -31.34 -19.16
C ASP A 622 5.75 -31.44 -17.80
N ARG A 623 4.82 -30.53 -17.53
CA ARG A 623 4.07 -30.43 -16.27
C ARG A 623 2.61 -30.88 -16.39
N SER A 624 2.20 -31.34 -17.58
CA SER A 624 0.86 -31.85 -17.82
C SER A 624 0.64 -33.17 -17.07
N GLY A 625 -0.46 -33.27 -16.30
CA GLY A 625 -0.79 -34.45 -15.50
C GLY A 625 -0.42 -34.37 -14.00
N GLY A 626 0.17 -33.25 -13.54
CA GLY A 626 0.30 -32.97 -12.11
C GLY A 626 -1.03 -32.63 -11.44
N ALA A 627 -1.04 -32.59 -10.10
CA ALA A 627 -2.22 -32.17 -9.33
C ALA A 627 -2.65 -30.75 -9.72
N GLU A 628 -3.96 -30.53 -9.91
CA GLU A 628 -4.50 -29.20 -10.15
C GLU A 628 -4.22 -28.32 -8.93
N PRO A 629 -3.60 -27.13 -9.09
CA PRO A 629 -3.26 -26.32 -7.95
C PRO A 629 -4.52 -25.87 -7.21
N LEU A 630 -4.50 -26.01 -5.89
CA LEU A 630 -5.53 -25.44 -5.04
C LEU A 630 -5.51 -23.92 -5.18
N ARG A 631 -6.58 -23.36 -5.73
CA ARG A 631 -6.72 -21.92 -5.83
C ARG A 631 -7.01 -21.36 -4.44
N PRO A 632 -6.23 -20.37 -3.97
CA PRO A 632 -6.45 -19.73 -2.66
C PRO A 632 -7.69 -18.82 -2.65
N TRP A 633 -8.46 -18.77 -3.74
CA TRP A 633 -9.77 -18.13 -3.79
C TRP A 633 -10.70 -18.90 -4.72
N LEU A 634 -12.00 -18.79 -4.46
CA LEU A 634 -13.02 -19.35 -5.32
C LEU A 634 -13.25 -18.46 -6.55
N PRO A 635 -13.57 -19.05 -7.71
CA PRO A 635 -13.92 -18.26 -8.90
C PRO A 635 -15.09 -17.32 -8.59
N PRO A 636 -15.23 -16.18 -9.28
CA PRO A 636 -16.43 -15.36 -9.15
C PRO A 636 -17.66 -16.21 -9.45
N LEU A 637 -18.72 -15.97 -8.71
CA LEU A 637 -19.99 -16.66 -8.93
C LEU A 637 -20.39 -16.55 -10.42
N PRO A 638 -20.87 -17.64 -11.05
CA PRO A 638 -21.19 -17.65 -12.47
C PRO A 638 -22.31 -16.67 -12.82
N ALA A 639 -22.31 -16.12 -14.03
CA ALA A 639 -23.39 -15.23 -14.48
C ALA A 639 -24.76 -15.93 -14.50
N VAL A 640 -24.76 -17.24 -14.75
CA VAL A 640 -25.93 -18.10 -14.70
C VAL A 640 -25.58 -19.33 -13.87
N LEU A 641 -26.27 -19.52 -12.74
CA LEU A 641 -26.06 -20.67 -11.87
C LEU A 641 -27.04 -21.79 -12.25
N GLN A 642 -26.53 -22.94 -12.65
CA GLN A 642 -27.33 -24.13 -13.00
C GLN A 642 -27.42 -25.11 -11.83
N SER A 643 -28.41 -26.02 -11.90
CA SER A 643 -28.70 -26.98 -10.82
C SER A 643 -27.65 -28.09 -10.64
N ASP A 644 -26.82 -28.33 -11.66
CA ASP A 644 -25.71 -29.27 -11.69
C ASP A 644 -24.39 -28.69 -11.16
N HIS A 645 -24.38 -27.42 -10.73
CA HIS A 645 -23.17 -26.79 -10.20
C HIS A 645 -22.59 -27.59 -9.01
N PRO A 646 -21.28 -27.90 -8.99
CA PRO A 646 -20.67 -28.78 -7.98
C PRO A 646 -20.92 -28.33 -6.53
N ALA A 647 -20.90 -27.02 -6.26
CA ALA A 647 -21.15 -26.47 -4.93
C ALA A 647 -22.59 -26.72 -4.41
N LEU A 648 -23.52 -27.14 -5.28
CA LEU A 648 -24.89 -27.50 -4.93
C LEU A 648 -25.07 -29.03 -4.80
N ALA A 649 -24.03 -29.83 -5.08
CA ALA A 649 -24.08 -31.28 -4.92
C ALA A 649 -24.37 -31.66 -3.46
N GLY A 650 -25.32 -32.56 -3.23
CA GLY A 650 -25.76 -32.94 -1.88
C GLY A 650 -26.57 -31.87 -1.15
N ALA A 651 -26.86 -30.72 -1.76
CA ALA A 651 -27.63 -29.65 -1.13
C ALA A 651 -29.15 -29.92 -1.05
N GLY A 652 -29.62 -31.07 -1.53
CA GLY A 652 -31.04 -31.43 -1.64
C GLY A 652 -31.78 -31.77 -0.33
N ASP A 653 -31.09 -31.78 0.82
CA ASP A 653 -31.74 -32.01 2.11
C ASP A 653 -32.69 -30.85 2.45
N ALA A 654 -33.99 -31.06 2.22
CA ALA A 654 -35.04 -30.09 2.46
C ALA A 654 -35.21 -29.74 3.96
N SER A 655 -34.73 -30.60 4.88
CA SER A 655 -34.78 -30.34 6.32
C SER A 655 -33.91 -29.14 6.72
N ARG A 656 -32.88 -28.81 5.91
CA ARG A 656 -31.97 -27.68 6.11
C ARG A 656 -32.44 -26.39 5.45
N GLY A 657 -33.63 -26.38 4.85
CA GLY A 657 -34.19 -25.23 4.13
C GLY A 657 -34.01 -25.28 2.62
N ILE A 658 -34.68 -24.35 1.94
CA ILE A 658 -34.86 -24.34 0.48
C ILE A 658 -33.66 -23.66 -0.17
N VAL A 659 -32.97 -24.36 -1.08
CA VAL A 659 -31.84 -23.79 -1.82
C VAL A 659 -32.34 -22.85 -2.90
N ILE A 660 -31.98 -21.57 -2.80
CA ILE A 660 -32.35 -20.50 -3.74
C ILE A 660 -31.20 -20.19 -4.72
N GLY A 661 -29.95 -20.40 -4.30
CA GLY A 661 -28.79 -20.02 -5.10
C GLY A 661 -27.48 -20.33 -4.41
N LEU A 662 -26.45 -19.53 -4.71
CA LEU A 662 -25.09 -19.66 -4.19
C LEU A 662 -24.62 -18.31 -3.63
N LEU A 663 -24.15 -18.30 -2.38
CA LEU A 663 -23.55 -17.12 -1.75
C LEU A 663 -22.05 -17.06 -2.06
N ASP A 664 -21.45 -15.88 -2.00
CA ASP A 664 -20.00 -15.68 -2.14
C ASP A 664 -19.44 -15.05 -0.86
N ARG A 665 -18.63 -15.82 -0.12
CA ARG A 665 -17.94 -15.37 1.10
C ARG A 665 -16.43 -15.45 0.89
N PRO A 666 -15.83 -14.50 0.16
CA PRO A 666 -14.39 -14.48 -0.12
C PRO A 666 -13.53 -14.48 1.16
N GLU A 667 -14.00 -13.82 2.21
CA GLU A 667 -13.34 -13.74 3.52
C GLU A 667 -13.24 -15.10 4.24
N LEU A 668 -14.08 -16.07 3.85
CA LEU A 668 -14.03 -17.45 4.34
C LEU A 668 -13.53 -18.43 3.26
N GLN A 669 -13.26 -17.97 2.04
CA GLN A 669 -13.01 -18.81 0.86
C GLN A 669 -14.12 -19.86 0.63
N LEU A 670 -15.38 -19.46 0.83
CA LEU A 670 -16.53 -20.37 0.71
C LEU A 670 -17.61 -19.81 -0.22
N GLN A 671 -18.24 -20.72 -0.96
CA GLN A 671 -19.46 -20.46 -1.72
C GLN A 671 -20.56 -21.41 -1.27
N PRO A 672 -21.18 -21.16 -0.10
CA PRO A 672 -22.20 -22.06 0.42
C PRO A 672 -23.52 -21.90 -0.34
N PRO A 673 -24.34 -22.98 -0.46
CA PRO A 673 -25.70 -22.87 -0.97
C PRO A 673 -26.51 -21.86 -0.15
N ALA A 674 -27.16 -20.92 -0.84
CA ALA A 674 -28.06 -19.95 -0.23
C ALA A 674 -29.37 -20.65 0.16
N ARG A 675 -29.63 -20.81 1.45
CA ARG A 675 -30.76 -21.59 1.99
C ARG A 675 -31.75 -20.72 2.73
N TRP A 676 -33.03 -20.84 2.36
CA TRP A 676 -34.12 -20.17 3.06
C TRP A 676 -34.89 -21.15 3.96
N SER A 677 -34.76 -20.95 5.26
CA SER A 677 -35.47 -21.70 6.31
C SER A 677 -36.52 -20.85 7.05
N GLY A 678 -36.56 -19.54 6.82
CA GLY A 678 -37.46 -18.61 7.50
C GLY A 678 -38.92 -18.67 7.04
N GLN A 679 -39.79 -17.96 7.78
CA GLN A 679 -41.22 -17.86 7.49
C GLN A 679 -41.54 -16.83 6.41
N ALA A 680 -40.81 -15.71 6.36
CA ALA A 680 -41.08 -14.60 5.45
C ALA A 680 -39.82 -14.22 4.65
N LEU A 681 -39.94 -14.12 3.33
CA LEU A 681 -38.88 -13.70 2.41
C LEU A 681 -39.34 -12.52 1.54
N LEU A 682 -38.60 -11.42 1.60
CA LEU A 682 -38.78 -10.30 0.68
C LEU A 682 -37.75 -10.38 -0.44
N VAL A 683 -38.18 -10.26 -1.69
CA VAL A 683 -37.29 -10.22 -2.86
C VAL A 683 -37.48 -8.89 -3.58
N GLN A 684 -36.51 -7.99 -3.44
CA GLN A 684 -36.53 -6.67 -4.05
C GLN A 684 -35.59 -6.60 -5.27
N GLY A 685 -36.00 -5.90 -6.34
CA GLY A 685 -35.15 -5.70 -7.50
C GLY A 685 -35.84 -4.98 -8.66
N GLY A 686 -35.05 -4.35 -9.52
CA GLY A 686 -35.50 -3.62 -10.70
C GLY A 686 -36.09 -4.53 -11.79
N ALA A 687 -36.42 -3.94 -12.94
CA ALA A 687 -36.93 -4.70 -14.08
C ALA A 687 -35.86 -5.67 -14.64
N GLY A 688 -36.27 -6.91 -14.94
CA GLY A 688 -35.36 -7.93 -15.48
C GLY A 688 -34.26 -8.41 -14.52
N SER A 689 -34.36 -8.09 -13.22
CA SER A 689 -33.37 -8.46 -12.20
C SER A 689 -33.39 -9.94 -11.81
N GLY A 690 -34.46 -10.68 -12.16
CA GLY A 690 -34.61 -12.10 -11.81
C GLY A 690 -35.52 -12.39 -10.60
N ARG A 691 -36.33 -11.41 -10.14
CA ARG A 691 -37.29 -11.60 -9.02
C ARG A 691 -38.17 -12.83 -9.18
N THR A 692 -38.84 -12.97 -10.32
CA THR A 692 -39.69 -14.13 -10.64
C THR A 692 -38.89 -15.44 -10.63
N ALA A 693 -37.61 -15.42 -11.03
CA ALA A 693 -36.76 -16.62 -11.02
C ALA A 693 -36.51 -17.14 -9.59
N VAL A 694 -36.46 -16.26 -8.58
CA VAL A 694 -36.38 -16.68 -7.17
C VAL A 694 -37.62 -17.48 -6.78
N LEU A 695 -38.82 -16.95 -7.07
CA LEU A 695 -40.07 -17.64 -6.74
C LEU A 695 -40.21 -18.96 -7.51
N THR A 696 -39.87 -18.98 -8.80
CA THR A 696 -39.86 -20.19 -9.62
C THR A 696 -38.90 -21.25 -9.05
N THR A 697 -37.72 -20.83 -8.56
CA THR A 697 -36.74 -21.73 -7.94
C THR A 697 -37.27 -22.36 -6.66
N ILE A 698 -37.96 -21.57 -5.83
CA ILE A 698 -38.63 -22.06 -4.60
C ILE A 698 -39.75 -23.04 -4.96
N ALA A 699 -40.62 -22.67 -5.90
CA ALA A 699 -41.75 -23.48 -6.33
C ALA A 699 -41.31 -24.83 -6.91
N ALA A 700 -40.25 -24.87 -7.73
CA ALA A 700 -39.73 -26.10 -8.31
C ALA A 700 -39.19 -27.10 -7.27
N ARG A 701 -38.84 -26.63 -6.06
CA ARG A 701 -38.23 -27.44 -4.99
C ARG A 701 -39.18 -27.80 -3.86
N CYS A 702 -40.38 -27.24 -3.87
CA CYS A 702 -41.36 -27.42 -2.81
C CYS A 702 -42.71 -27.82 -3.41
N PRO A 703 -43.19 -29.06 -3.19
CA PRO A 703 -44.53 -29.44 -3.59
C PRO A 703 -45.59 -28.73 -2.72
N GLY A 704 -46.76 -28.40 -3.31
CA GLY A 704 -47.88 -27.79 -2.59
C GLY A 704 -47.80 -26.26 -2.38
N VAL A 705 -46.87 -25.60 -3.08
CA VAL A 705 -46.70 -24.14 -3.05
C VAL A 705 -47.77 -23.45 -3.88
N HIS A 706 -48.38 -22.41 -3.33
CA HIS A 706 -49.32 -21.56 -4.05
C HIS A 706 -48.59 -20.35 -4.62
N VAL A 707 -48.32 -20.36 -5.93
CA VAL A 707 -47.68 -19.26 -6.64
C VAL A 707 -48.73 -18.39 -7.31
N VAL A 708 -48.67 -17.09 -7.07
CA VAL A 708 -49.61 -16.11 -7.63
C VAL A 708 -48.82 -15.11 -8.45
N ALA A 709 -49.11 -15.07 -9.75
CA ALA A 709 -48.61 -14.02 -10.63
C ALA A 709 -49.22 -12.65 -10.25
N ALA A 710 -48.71 -11.56 -10.85
CA ALA A 710 -49.16 -10.19 -10.59
C ALA A 710 -50.61 -9.90 -11.05
N ASP A 711 -51.57 -10.51 -10.35
CA ASP A 711 -53.00 -10.45 -10.60
C ASP A 711 -53.79 -10.01 -9.36
N VAL A 712 -54.64 -9.01 -9.56
CA VAL A 712 -55.46 -8.34 -8.53
C VAL A 712 -56.42 -9.33 -7.85
N GLU A 713 -57.03 -10.20 -8.65
CA GLU A 713 -58.02 -11.16 -8.17
C GLU A 713 -57.36 -12.37 -7.51
N GLY A 714 -56.38 -12.99 -8.19
CA GLY A 714 -55.66 -14.13 -7.67
C GLY A 714 -54.89 -13.83 -6.38
N THR A 715 -54.31 -12.62 -6.26
CA THR A 715 -53.59 -12.22 -5.03
C THR A 715 -54.55 -12.09 -3.86
N TRP A 716 -55.72 -11.47 -4.07
CA TRP A 716 -56.73 -11.35 -3.01
C TRP A 716 -57.23 -12.71 -2.53
N ASP A 717 -57.56 -13.61 -3.46
CA ASP A 717 -58.03 -14.95 -3.14
C ASP A 717 -56.99 -15.77 -2.38
N ALA A 718 -55.73 -15.64 -2.76
CA ALA A 718 -54.65 -16.35 -2.11
C ALA A 718 -54.40 -15.85 -0.69
N LEU A 719 -54.53 -14.53 -0.45
CA LEU A 719 -54.50 -13.96 0.91
C LEU A 719 -55.67 -14.51 1.75
N GLU A 720 -56.90 -14.52 1.23
CA GLU A 720 -58.06 -15.07 1.97
C GLU A 720 -57.91 -16.55 2.32
N ARG A 721 -57.37 -17.35 1.41
CA ARG A 721 -57.13 -18.77 1.66
C ARG A 721 -56.01 -18.98 2.67
N ALA A 722 -54.98 -18.13 2.64
CA ALA A 722 -53.92 -18.14 3.65
C ALA A 722 -54.46 -17.74 5.03
N ASP A 723 -55.34 -16.72 5.13
CA ASP A 723 -56.01 -16.32 6.37
C ASP A 723 -56.83 -17.47 6.97
N ARG A 724 -57.44 -18.30 6.12
CA ARG A 724 -58.18 -19.52 6.53
C ARG A 724 -57.28 -20.71 6.89
N GLY A 725 -55.96 -20.58 6.74
CA GLY A 725 -54.99 -21.66 7.00
C GLY A 725 -54.95 -22.75 5.93
N GLU A 726 -55.54 -22.51 4.75
CA GLU A 726 -55.58 -23.48 3.64
C GLU A 726 -54.25 -23.56 2.87
N VAL A 727 -53.41 -22.53 2.98
CA VAL A 727 -52.17 -22.39 2.23
C VAL A 727 -51.00 -22.42 3.20
N ARG A 728 -50.11 -23.41 3.07
CA ARG A 728 -48.89 -23.51 3.90
C ARG A 728 -47.71 -22.70 3.35
N MET A 729 -47.66 -22.49 2.04
CA MET A 729 -46.63 -21.68 1.40
C MET A 729 -47.24 -20.85 0.27
N LEU A 730 -47.09 -19.53 0.37
CA LEU A 730 -47.64 -18.54 -0.54
C LEU A 730 -46.52 -17.71 -1.17
N LEU A 731 -46.41 -17.73 -2.49
CA LEU A 731 -45.46 -16.91 -3.25
C LEU A 731 -46.23 -15.86 -4.06
N LEU A 732 -46.00 -14.59 -3.77
CA LEU A 732 -46.67 -13.46 -4.43
C LEU A 732 -45.68 -12.73 -5.34
N ASP A 733 -45.94 -12.71 -6.65
CA ASP A 733 -45.09 -12.01 -7.61
C ASP A 733 -45.59 -10.59 -7.94
N ASP A 734 -44.66 -9.65 -8.01
CA ASP A 734 -44.80 -8.24 -8.34
C ASP A 734 -45.90 -7.50 -7.57
N TRP A 735 -45.82 -7.56 -6.23
CA TRP A 735 -46.77 -6.95 -5.30
C TRP A 735 -47.05 -5.47 -5.61
N ASP A 736 -46.03 -4.71 -6.00
CA ASP A 736 -46.17 -3.28 -6.36
C ASP A 736 -47.10 -3.08 -7.55
N THR A 737 -47.02 -3.97 -8.54
CA THR A 737 -47.87 -3.94 -9.73
C THR A 737 -49.32 -4.26 -9.35
N VAL A 738 -49.53 -5.19 -8.43
CA VAL A 738 -50.87 -5.53 -7.92
C VAL A 738 -51.44 -4.37 -7.10
N CYS A 739 -50.67 -3.81 -6.16
CA CYS A 739 -51.06 -2.67 -5.34
C CYS A 739 -51.37 -1.42 -6.14
N GLY A 740 -50.64 -1.19 -7.23
CA GLY A 740 -50.91 -0.09 -8.16
C GLY A 740 -52.24 -0.23 -8.90
N ARG A 741 -52.74 -1.46 -9.08
CA ARG A 741 -54.03 -1.75 -9.72
C ARG A 741 -55.22 -1.77 -8.75
N TRP A 742 -54.97 -1.98 -7.45
CA TRP A 742 -56.01 -1.88 -6.42
C TRP A 742 -56.37 -0.42 -6.11
N ALA A 743 -57.66 -0.18 -5.87
CA ALA A 743 -58.12 1.05 -5.23
C ALA A 743 -57.55 1.17 -3.79
N LEU A 744 -57.47 2.39 -3.26
CA LEU A 744 -56.82 2.66 -1.97
C LEU A 744 -57.34 1.80 -0.82
N GLU A 745 -58.66 1.59 -0.75
CA GLU A 745 -59.29 0.76 0.29
C GLU A 745 -58.85 -0.71 0.22
N TYR A 746 -58.75 -1.28 -0.98
CA TYR A 746 -58.25 -2.64 -1.16
C TYR A 746 -56.76 -2.78 -0.87
N ARG A 747 -55.98 -1.75 -1.25
CA ARG A 747 -54.55 -1.72 -0.97
C ARG A 747 -54.29 -1.78 0.53
N GLN A 748 -54.98 -0.94 1.31
CA GLN A 748 -54.83 -0.94 2.78
C GLN A 748 -55.23 -2.29 3.36
N ALA A 749 -56.41 -2.80 3.00
CA ALA A 749 -56.88 -4.09 3.48
C ALA A 749 -55.95 -5.26 3.10
N ALA A 750 -55.35 -5.25 1.91
CA ALA A 750 -54.40 -6.26 1.48
C ALA A 750 -53.07 -6.20 2.25
N VAL A 751 -52.56 -4.99 2.52
CA VAL A 751 -51.36 -4.78 3.36
C VAL A 751 -51.62 -5.23 4.80
N ASP A 752 -52.79 -4.91 5.35
CA ASP A 752 -53.18 -5.31 6.71
C ASP A 752 -53.26 -6.86 6.81
N ARG A 753 -53.92 -7.53 5.85
CA ARG A 753 -53.96 -9.00 5.79
C ARG A 753 -52.58 -9.63 5.63
N LEU A 754 -51.75 -9.10 4.74
CA LEU A 754 -50.37 -9.58 4.59
C LEU A 754 -49.60 -9.41 5.89
N THR A 755 -49.78 -8.28 6.58
CA THR A 755 -49.18 -7.99 7.88
C THR A 755 -49.63 -9.00 8.93
N ASP A 756 -50.92 -9.30 9.02
CA ASP A 756 -51.46 -10.29 9.96
C ASP A 756 -50.91 -11.69 9.69
N LEU A 757 -50.81 -12.08 8.41
CA LEU A 757 -50.23 -13.36 8.01
C LEU A 757 -48.74 -13.48 8.37
N LEU A 758 -47.98 -12.40 8.20
CA LEU A 758 -46.57 -12.34 8.56
C LEU A 758 -46.37 -12.48 10.08
N HIS A 759 -47.29 -11.94 10.90
CA HIS A 759 -47.27 -12.14 12.35
C HIS A 759 -47.74 -13.53 12.78
N GLY A 760 -48.73 -14.11 12.09
CA GLY A 760 -49.34 -15.40 12.44
C GLY A 760 -48.40 -16.59 12.30
N GLY A 761 -47.42 -16.53 11.39
CA GLY A 761 -46.32 -17.51 11.28
C GLY A 761 -46.71 -18.93 10.85
N VAL A 762 -48.00 -19.18 10.54
CA VAL A 762 -48.52 -20.49 10.08
C VAL A 762 -48.20 -20.73 8.61
N THR A 763 -48.16 -19.66 7.81
CA THR A 763 -47.95 -19.68 6.36
C THR A 763 -46.57 -19.13 6.04
N ARG A 764 -45.77 -19.88 5.27
CA ARG A 764 -44.50 -19.37 4.72
C ARG A 764 -44.78 -18.48 3.53
N ILE A 765 -44.29 -17.24 3.54
CA ILE A 765 -44.61 -16.24 2.53
C ILE A 765 -43.33 -15.74 1.86
N ALA A 766 -43.32 -15.70 0.53
CA ALA A 766 -42.32 -14.94 -0.21
C ALA A 766 -43.01 -13.92 -1.12
N VAL A 767 -42.55 -12.66 -1.08
CA VAL A 767 -43.12 -11.57 -1.88
C VAL A 767 -42.03 -10.93 -2.71
N THR A 768 -42.31 -10.68 -3.99
CA THR A 768 -41.42 -9.87 -4.82
C THR A 768 -41.95 -8.44 -4.98
N VAL A 769 -41.05 -7.47 -4.90
CA VAL A 769 -41.31 -6.03 -5.07
C VAL A 769 -40.23 -5.39 -5.93
N ARG A 770 -40.55 -4.29 -6.61
CA ARG A 770 -39.54 -3.39 -7.20
C ARG A 770 -39.01 -2.45 -6.13
N ARG A 771 -39.92 -1.87 -5.33
CA ARG A 771 -39.61 -0.93 -4.25
C ARG A 771 -40.44 -1.28 -3.01
N SER A 772 -39.79 -1.37 -1.86
CA SER A 772 -40.43 -1.70 -0.58
C SER A 772 -41.46 -0.67 -0.07
N SER A 773 -41.56 0.51 -0.69
CA SER A 773 -42.47 1.58 -0.23
C SER A 773 -43.95 1.18 -0.25
N MET A 774 -44.38 0.29 -1.14
CA MET A 774 -45.77 -0.18 -1.22
C MET A 774 -46.13 -1.21 -0.12
N LEU A 775 -45.15 -1.74 0.60
CA LEU A 775 -45.37 -2.62 1.75
C LEU A 775 -45.56 -1.83 3.06
N GLY A 776 -45.24 -0.54 3.09
CA GLY A 776 -45.36 0.28 4.29
C GLY A 776 -44.55 -0.29 5.46
N SER A 777 -45.16 -0.35 6.65
CA SER A 777 -44.53 -0.92 7.85
C SER A 777 -44.29 -2.43 7.77
N SER A 778 -45.02 -3.15 6.90
CA SER A 778 -44.89 -4.61 6.78
C SER A 778 -43.54 -5.06 6.20
N ALA A 779 -42.82 -4.16 5.51
CA ALA A 779 -41.48 -4.44 4.98
C ALA A 779 -40.50 -4.88 6.07
N GLY A 780 -40.61 -4.34 7.28
CA GLY A 780 -39.75 -4.71 8.42
C GLY A 780 -40.09 -6.06 9.08
N LEU A 781 -41.21 -6.68 8.72
CA LEU A 781 -41.65 -7.97 9.27
C LEU A 781 -41.06 -9.17 8.51
N PHE A 782 -40.47 -8.93 7.34
CA PHE A 782 -39.78 -9.97 6.59
C PHE A 782 -38.45 -10.30 7.28
N GLY A 783 -38.31 -11.54 7.76
CA GLY A 783 -37.10 -11.99 8.46
C GLY A 783 -35.90 -12.23 7.54
N SER A 784 -36.07 -12.16 6.22
CA SER A 784 -34.99 -12.28 5.24
C SER A 784 -35.32 -11.43 4.01
N THR A 785 -34.32 -10.69 3.52
CA THR A 785 -34.48 -9.84 2.32
C THR A 785 -33.36 -10.13 1.33
N ILE A 786 -33.76 -10.48 0.10
CA ILE A 786 -32.87 -10.60 -1.05
C ILE A 786 -33.03 -9.33 -1.89
N VAL A 787 -31.92 -8.63 -2.13
CA VAL A 787 -31.86 -7.44 -2.98
C VAL A 787 -31.11 -7.80 -4.27
N LEU A 788 -31.86 -8.01 -5.35
CA LEU A 788 -31.31 -8.19 -6.69
C LEU A 788 -30.92 -6.84 -7.31
N ARG A 789 -30.36 -6.86 -8.53
CA ARG A 789 -30.03 -5.62 -9.27
C ARG A 789 -31.19 -4.61 -9.23
N THR A 790 -30.93 -3.43 -8.69
CA THR A 790 -31.86 -2.28 -8.63
C THR A 790 -31.62 -1.32 -9.79
N ASP A 791 -32.53 -0.37 -10.00
CA ASP A 791 -32.43 0.58 -11.11
C ASP A 791 -31.34 1.63 -10.84
N ASP A 792 -31.13 2.00 -9.57
CA ASP A 792 -30.04 2.87 -9.13
C ASP A 792 -29.42 2.46 -7.79
N ARG A 793 -28.32 3.13 -7.43
CA ARG A 793 -27.53 2.90 -6.20
C ARG A 793 -28.29 3.31 -4.93
N THR A 794 -29.11 4.35 -5.00
CA THR A 794 -29.88 4.85 -3.85
C THR A 794 -30.94 3.83 -3.45
N GLU A 795 -31.64 3.26 -4.43
CA GLU A 795 -32.61 2.18 -4.22
C GLU A 795 -31.96 0.94 -3.61
N HIS A 796 -30.73 0.60 -4.00
CA HIS A 796 -30.00 -0.53 -3.44
C HIS A 796 -29.76 -0.38 -1.93
N VAL A 797 -29.32 0.81 -1.52
CA VAL A 797 -29.05 1.12 -0.12
C VAL A 797 -30.36 1.22 0.67
N LEU A 798 -31.41 1.82 0.10
CA LEU A 798 -32.74 1.87 0.73
C LEU A 798 -33.37 0.48 0.91
N ALA A 799 -33.02 -0.49 0.05
CA ALA A 799 -33.41 -1.88 0.21
C ALA A 799 -32.65 -2.62 1.33
N GLY A 800 -31.69 -1.96 1.98
CA GLY A 800 -30.89 -2.51 3.08
C GLY A 800 -29.66 -3.30 2.64
N ALA A 801 -29.26 -3.23 1.36
CA ALA A 801 -28.06 -3.90 0.87
C ALA A 801 -26.81 -3.01 0.96
N PRO A 802 -25.61 -3.59 1.24
CA PRO A 802 -24.36 -2.86 1.28
C PRO A 802 -24.05 -2.19 -0.06
N VAL A 803 -23.58 -0.95 0.00
CA VAL A 803 -23.37 -0.14 -1.18
C VAL A 803 -22.25 -0.68 -2.07
N GLU A 804 -21.33 -1.43 -1.49
CA GLU A 804 -20.18 -2.07 -2.15
C GLU A 804 -20.60 -3.24 -3.05
N LEU A 805 -21.81 -3.79 -2.82
CA LEU A 805 -22.36 -4.89 -3.62
C LEU A 805 -23.21 -4.41 -4.80
N TRP A 806 -23.48 -3.10 -4.89
CA TRP A 806 -24.22 -2.54 -6.01
C TRP A 806 -23.41 -2.62 -7.30
N ASP A 807 -24.01 -3.24 -8.32
CA ASP A 807 -23.43 -3.40 -9.64
C ASP A 807 -24.54 -3.17 -10.69
N PRO A 808 -24.46 -2.08 -11.48
CA PRO A 808 -25.46 -1.78 -12.51
C PRO A 808 -25.41 -2.76 -13.70
N SER A 809 -24.28 -3.45 -13.89
CA SER A 809 -24.09 -4.44 -14.96
C SER A 809 -24.42 -5.87 -14.55
N ALA A 810 -24.89 -6.05 -13.31
CA ALA A 810 -25.16 -7.34 -12.71
C ALA A 810 -26.14 -8.19 -13.56
N PRO A 811 -25.81 -9.46 -13.87
CA PRO A 811 -26.70 -10.33 -14.64
C PRO A 811 -27.99 -10.66 -13.87
N PRO A 812 -29.04 -11.15 -14.55
CA PRO A 812 -30.26 -11.60 -13.86
C PRO A 812 -29.96 -12.64 -12.77
N GLY A 813 -30.61 -12.50 -11.62
CA GLY A 813 -30.40 -13.33 -10.44
C GLY A 813 -29.19 -12.94 -9.58
N ARG A 814 -28.38 -11.96 -10.00
CA ARG A 814 -27.31 -11.39 -9.19
C ARG A 814 -27.87 -10.40 -8.17
N GLY A 815 -27.42 -10.49 -6.93
CA GLY A 815 -27.81 -9.58 -5.87
C GLY A 815 -27.02 -9.74 -4.59
N ALA A 816 -27.64 -9.31 -3.49
CA ALA A 816 -27.17 -9.49 -2.13
C ALA A 816 -28.26 -10.11 -1.26
N TRP A 817 -27.87 -10.91 -0.29
CA TRP A 817 -28.72 -11.45 0.76
C TRP A 817 -27.95 -11.41 2.08
N ASP A 818 -28.52 -10.73 3.09
CA ASP A 818 -27.91 -10.53 4.42
C ASP A 818 -26.49 -9.93 4.32
N GLY A 819 -26.34 -8.97 3.40
CA GLY A 819 -25.06 -8.30 3.14
C GLY A 819 -24.03 -9.12 2.38
N ILE A 820 -24.40 -10.29 1.85
CA ILE A 820 -23.50 -11.21 1.14
C ILE A 820 -23.91 -11.32 -0.32
N ARG A 821 -22.95 -11.32 -1.26
CA ARG A 821 -23.24 -11.46 -2.69
C ARG A 821 -23.88 -12.82 -3.00
N LEU A 822 -24.94 -12.80 -3.79
CA LEU A 822 -25.77 -13.96 -4.17
C LEU A 822 -25.85 -14.08 -5.69
N GLN A 823 -25.81 -15.31 -6.20
CA GLN A 823 -26.36 -15.66 -7.51
C GLN A 823 -27.52 -16.62 -7.31
N VAL A 824 -28.72 -16.21 -7.74
CA VAL A 824 -29.92 -17.05 -7.74
C VAL A 824 -29.77 -18.13 -8.81
N LEU A 825 -30.27 -19.32 -8.48
CA LEU A 825 -30.34 -20.43 -9.42
C LEU A 825 -31.21 -20.08 -10.63
N ALA A 826 -30.73 -20.39 -11.82
CA ALA A 826 -31.55 -20.33 -13.01
C ALA A 826 -32.60 -21.45 -12.99
N PRO A 827 -33.86 -21.17 -13.31
CA PRO A 827 -34.86 -22.21 -13.53
C PRO A 827 -34.44 -23.09 -14.73
N ASN A 828 -34.46 -24.42 -14.58
CA ASN A 828 -33.98 -25.36 -15.60
C ASN A 828 -34.76 -25.25 -16.92
N ALA A 829 -34.05 -25.28 -18.06
CA ALA A 829 -34.67 -25.28 -19.39
C ALA A 829 -35.35 -26.61 -19.76
N LEU A 830 -35.01 -27.73 -19.10
CA LEU A 830 -35.68 -29.03 -19.31
C LEU A 830 -37.09 -29.07 -18.68
N ASP A 831 -37.34 -28.30 -17.63
CA ASP A 831 -38.69 -28.03 -17.13
C ASP A 831 -39.45 -27.06 -18.07
N ALA A 832 -38.72 -26.31 -18.90
CA ALA A 832 -39.25 -25.36 -19.87
C ALA A 832 -39.51 -25.95 -21.27
N ARG A 833 -39.00 -27.13 -21.65
CA ARG A 833 -39.25 -27.73 -22.99
C ARG A 833 -40.69 -28.25 -23.20
N SER A 834 -41.58 -28.06 -22.22
CA SER A 834 -43.04 -28.15 -22.42
C SER A 834 -43.67 -26.85 -22.97
N THR A 835 -42.88 -25.84 -23.35
CA THR A 835 -43.42 -24.54 -23.78
C THR A 835 -43.70 -24.49 -25.29
N VAL A 836 -44.95 -24.77 -25.66
CA VAL A 836 -45.58 -24.15 -26.84
C VAL A 836 -45.75 -22.64 -26.53
N PRO A 837 -45.49 -21.72 -27.48
CA PRO A 837 -45.71 -20.29 -27.27
C PRO A 837 -47.22 -20.03 -27.14
N GLY A 838 -47.70 -19.74 -25.92
CA GLY A 838 -49.10 -19.38 -25.68
C GLY A 838 -49.76 -19.98 -24.43
N ALA A 839 -49.10 -20.89 -23.70
CA ALA A 839 -49.67 -21.49 -22.48
C ALA A 839 -48.68 -21.43 -21.30
N HIS A 840 -48.83 -20.44 -20.43
CA HIS A 840 -48.26 -20.49 -19.09
C HIS A 840 -49.12 -21.39 -18.20
N SER A 841 -48.87 -22.69 -18.25
CA SER A 841 -49.28 -23.61 -17.18
C SER A 841 -48.03 -24.12 -16.46
N PHE A 842 -47.62 -23.40 -15.43
CA PHE A 842 -46.85 -23.97 -14.33
C PHE A 842 -47.73 -25.02 -13.64
N SER A 843 -47.54 -26.30 -13.94
CA SER A 843 -48.30 -27.39 -13.32
C SER A 843 -47.55 -27.92 -12.08
N THR A 844 -47.91 -27.40 -10.91
CA THR A 844 -48.11 -28.17 -9.68
C THR A 844 -49.34 -27.58 -8.96
N SER A 845 -50.49 -27.66 -9.65
CA SER A 845 -51.83 -27.19 -9.25
C SER A 845 -51.90 -25.98 -8.27
N PRO A 846 -51.68 -24.76 -8.76
CA PRO A 846 -52.35 -23.58 -8.22
C PRO A 846 -53.64 -23.38 -9.04
N THR A 847 -54.80 -23.33 -8.39
CA THR A 847 -56.01 -22.81 -9.06
C THR A 847 -55.64 -21.48 -9.69
N ALA A 848 -55.62 -21.40 -11.04
CA ALA A 848 -55.81 -20.13 -11.74
C ALA A 848 -56.94 -19.37 -11.01
N PRO A 849 -56.87 -18.04 -10.84
CA PRO A 849 -57.90 -17.28 -10.12
C PRO A 849 -59.24 -17.80 -10.61
N ALA A 850 -59.99 -18.44 -9.71
CA ALA A 850 -61.09 -19.30 -10.11
C ALA A 850 -61.95 -18.50 -11.06
N THR A 851 -62.02 -18.90 -12.34
CA THR A 851 -62.74 -18.12 -13.33
C THR A 851 -64.13 -17.95 -12.77
N PRO A 852 -64.56 -16.70 -12.49
CA PRO A 852 -65.76 -16.49 -11.73
C PRO A 852 -66.89 -17.16 -12.50
N PRO A 853 -67.80 -17.83 -11.78
CA PRO A 853 -68.89 -18.54 -12.42
C PRO A 853 -69.67 -17.57 -13.32
N PRO A 854 -70.20 -18.05 -14.45
CA PRO A 854 -71.11 -17.23 -15.25
C PRO A 854 -72.26 -16.76 -14.35
N LEU A 855 -72.74 -15.55 -14.59
CA LEU A 855 -73.89 -14.99 -13.87
C LEU A 855 -75.09 -15.89 -14.12
N LEU A 856 -75.58 -16.56 -13.07
CA LEU A 856 -76.81 -17.34 -13.12
C LEU A 856 -77.98 -16.45 -12.71
N VAL A 857 -78.81 -16.10 -13.69
CA VAL A 857 -80.04 -15.35 -13.48
C VAL A 857 -81.14 -16.35 -13.12
N GLY A 858 -81.35 -16.57 -11.81
CA GLY A 858 -82.39 -17.47 -11.29
C GLY A 858 -83.82 -17.01 -11.63
N SER A 859 -84.84 -17.76 -11.23
CA SER A 859 -86.26 -17.44 -11.54
C SER A 859 -86.81 -16.20 -10.80
N GLY A 860 -86.14 -15.74 -9.75
CA GLY A 860 -86.50 -14.53 -8.98
C GLY A 860 -86.10 -13.21 -9.65
N PRO A 861 -86.55 -12.06 -9.10
CA PRO A 861 -86.21 -10.73 -9.61
C PRO A 861 -84.69 -10.45 -9.54
N VAL A 862 -84.18 -9.66 -10.48
CA VAL A 862 -82.77 -9.21 -10.50
C VAL A 862 -82.73 -7.69 -10.39
N LEU A 863 -81.97 -7.15 -9.43
CA LEU A 863 -81.70 -5.72 -9.33
C LEU A 863 -80.27 -5.47 -9.76
N ALA A 864 -80.10 -4.83 -10.90
CA ALA A 864 -78.82 -4.48 -11.47
C ALA A 864 -78.50 -3.00 -11.19
N VAL A 865 -77.35 -2.76 -10.59
CA VAL A 865 -76.80 -1.43 -10.32
C VAL A 865 -75.59 -1.26 -11.21
N SER A 866 -75.57 -0.21 -12.03
CA SER A 866 -74.43 0.03 -12.93
C SER A 866 -74.15 1.51 -13.13
N SER A 867 -72.86 1.85 -13.27
CA SER A 867 -72.43 3.15 -13.77
C SER A 867 -72.73 3.35 -15.27
N ARG A 868 -73.02 2.25 -15.99
CA ARG A 868 -73.35 2.20 -17.42
C ARG A 868 -74.59 1.31 -17.67
N PRO A 869 -75.78 1.74 -17.21
CA PRO A 869 -77.00 0.92 -17.22
C PRO A 869 -77.38 0.40 -18.62
N ASP A 870 -77.17 1.18 -19.68
CA ASP A 870 -77.44 0.75 -21.07
C ASP A 870 -76.57 -0.40 -21.55
N GLN A 871 -75.31 -0.43 -21.11
CA GLN A 871 -74.39 -1.50 -21.48
C GLN A 871 -74.72 -2.78 -20.71
N LEU A 872 -75.00 -2.65 -19.41
CA LEU A 872 -75.39 -3.79 -18.59
C LEU A 872 -76.74 -4.37 -19.04
N ALA A 873 -77.74 -3.54 -19.34
CA ALA A 873 -79.04 -3.98 -19.82
C ALA A 873 -78.93 -4.81 -21.10
N ARG A 874 -78.11 -4.38 -22.08
CA ARG A 874 -77.85 -5.16 -23.31
C ARG A 874 -77.15 -6.50 -23.04
N ARG A 875 -76.23 -6.54 -22.09
CA ARG A 875 -75.55 -7.79 -21.70
C ARG A 875 -76.53 -8.75 -20.99
N LEU A 876 -77.36 -8.23 -20.09
CA LEU A 876 -78.39 -9.02 -19.40
C LEU A 876 -79.51 -9.49 -20.34
N ALA A 877 -79.88 -8.70 -21.35
CA ALA A 877 -80.86 -9.09 -22.37
C ALA A 877 -80.40 -10.32 -23.18
N ARG A 878 -79.10 -10.41 -23.46
CA ARG A 878 -78.53 -11.59 -24.14
C ARG A 878 -78.48 -12.81 -23.23
N LEU A 879 -78.23 -12.60 -21.94
CA LEU A 879 -78.12 -13.68 -20.95
C LEU A 879 -79.49 -14.22 -20.51
N ALA A 880 -80.54 -13.41 -20.56
CA ALA A 880 -81.92 -13.79 -20.22
C ALA A 880 -82.93 -13.14 -21.19
N PRO A 881 -83.05 -13.64 -22.43
CA PRO A 881 -83.87 -13.02 -23.48
C PRO A 881 -85.37 -13.02 -23.16
N ASP A 882 -85.85 -13.99 -22.37
CA ASP A 882 -87.27 -14.14 -22.02
C ASP A 882 -87.71 -13.30 -20.80
N ARG A 883 -86.86 -12.38 -20.31
CA ARG A 883 -87.13 -11.55 -19.13
C ARG A 883 -87.33 -10.08 -19.50
N GLU A 884 -88.36 -9.47 -18.93
CA GLU A 884 -88.60 -8.04 -19.07
C GLU A 884 -87.50 -7.25 -18.35
N ILE A 885 -86.75 -6.43 -19.09
CA ILE A 885 -85.73 -5.52 -18.56
C ILE A 885 -86.30 -4.12 -18.49
N ARG A 886 -86.36 -3.54 -17.29
CA ARG A 886 -86.78 -2.15 -17.07
C ARG A 886 -85.61 -1.34 -16.56
N GLN A 887 -85.32 -0.22 -17.20
CA GLN A 887 -84.34 0.74 -16.70
C GLN A 887 -84.99 1.73 -15.75
N LEU A 888 -84.28 2.09 -14.69
CA LEU A 888 -84.70 3.07 -13.69
C LEU A 888 -83.90 4.36 -13.86
N ASP A 889 -84.63 5.45 -14.03
CA ASP A 889 -84.11 6.81 -14.12
C ASP A 889 -84.25 7.53 -12.77
N ALA A 890 -83.53 8.63 -12.62
CA ALA A 890 -83.67 9.50 -11.45
C ALA A 890 -85.08 10.13 -11.42
N GLY A 891 -86.01 9.49 -10.70
CA GLY A 891 -87.39 9.97 -10.51
C GLY A 891 -88.50 8.97 -10.84
N SER A 892 -88.20 7.85 -11.50
CA SER A 892 -89.19 6.79 -11.78
C SER A 892 -89.38 5.85 -10.58
N ARG A 893 -90.61 5.74 -10.05
CA ARG A 893 -90.90 4.82 -8.93
C ARG A 893 -90.96 3.37 -9.40
N ALA A 894 -90.15 2.51 -8.79
CA ALA A 894 -90.26 1.08 -8.99
C ALA A 894 -91.49 0.54 -8.24
N ASP A 895 -92.40 -0.14 -8.94
CA ASP A 895 -93.61 -0.69 -8.34
C ASP A 895 -93.30 -1.99 -7.59
N PRO A 896 -93.56 -2.10 -6.26
CA PRO A 896 -93.34 -3.33 -5.51
C PRO A 896 -94.29 -4.48 -5.89
N ALA A 897 -95.36 -4.21 -6.65
CA ALA A 897 -96.35 -5.21 -7.10
C ALA A 897 -95.87 -6.11 -8.26
N VAL A 898 -94.55 -6.25 -8.44
CA VAL A 898 -93.95 -7.24 -9.33
C VAL A 898 -94.05 -8.62 -8.66
N SER A 899 -95.23 -9.21 -8.72
CA SER A 899 -95.50 -10.58 -8.25
C SER A 899 -96.61 -11.15 -9.12
N GLY A 900 -96.23 -11.87 -10.18
CA GLY A 900 -97.16 -12.59 -11.03
C GLY A 900 -96.42 -13.57 -11.93
N ALA A 901 -96.64 -14.87 -11.67
CA ALA A 901 -96.26 -16.07 -12.43
C ALA A 901 -95.39 -15.87 -13.70
N GLY A 902 -94.07 -15.92 -13.51
CA GLY A 902 -93.05 -15.90 -14.58
C GLY A 902 -91.65 -15.72 -13.98
N SER A 903 -90.61 -15.85 -14.82
CA SER A 903 -89.26 -15.38 -14.47
C SER A 903 -89.34 -13.87 -14.18
N GLY A 904 -89.00 -13.43 -12.97
CA GLY A 904 -89.22 -12.04 -12.52
C GLY A 904 -88.58 -10.98 -13.45
N PRO A 905 -88.88 -9.68 -13.35
CA PRO A 905 -88.22 -8.67 -14.17
C PRO A 905 -86.77 -8.43 -13.72
N ILE A 906 -85.99 -7.83 -14.61
CA ILE A 906 -84.64 -7.33 -14.36
C ILE A 906 -84.72 -5.80 -14.30
N LEU A 907 -84.49 -5.22 -13.13
CA LEU A 907 -84.49 -3.77 -12.93
C LEU A 907 -83.06 -3.26 -12.98
N VAL A 908 -82.71 -2.42 -13.96
CA VAL A 908 -81.35 -1.88 -14.13
C VAL A 908 -81.36 -0.39 -13.83
N GLY A 909 -80.55 0.08 -12.90
CA GLY A 909 -80.49 1.50 -12.52
C GLY A 909 -79.10 1.97 -12.16
N ARG A 910 -78.90 3.29 -12.15
CA ARG A 910 -77.71 3.92 -11.55
C ARG A 910 -77.81 3.89 -10.02
N VAL A 911 -76.68 4.09 -9.35
CA VAL A 911 -76.63 4.18 -7.87
C VAL A 911 -77.62 5.23 -7.34
N ASP A 912 -77.62 6.43 -7.93
CA ASP A 912 -78.47 7.54 -7.49
C ASP A 912 -79.98 7.24 -7.62
N ALA A 913 -80.37 6.49 -8.66
CA ALA A 913 -81.76 6.07 -8.86
C ALA A 913 -82.23 5.17 -7.73
N TRP A 914 -81.40 4.22 -7.29
CA TRP A 914 -81.69 3.36 -6.14
C TRP A 914 -81.65 4.10 -4.80
N GLN A 915 -80.71 5.04 -4.63
CA GLN A 915 -80.61 5.86 -3.42
C GLN A 915 -81.82 6.78 -3.23
N SER A 916 -82.48 7.22 -4.31
CA SER A 916 -83.70 8.03 -4.24
C SER A 916 -84.91 7.28 -3.65
N GLN A 917 -84.87 5.94 -3.57
CA GLN A 917 -85.98 5.08 -3.15
C GLN A 917 -85.53 3.93 -2.23
N PRO A 918 -84.97 4.24 -1.04
CA PRO A 918 -84.32 3.25 -0.19
C PRO A 918 -85.28 2.17 0.36
N ALA A 919 -86.54 2.53 0.61
CA ALA A 919 -87.55 1.57 1.08
C ALA A 919 -87.91 0.52 0.03
N VAL A 920 -87.96 0.91 -1.25
CA VAL A 920 -88.26 0.01 -2.37
C VAL A 920 -87.09 -0.92 -2.66
N PHE A 921 -85.86 -0.36 -2.69
CA PHE A 921 -84.65 -1.17 -2.83
C PHE A 921 -84.53 -2.21 -1.72
N ALA A 922 -84.72 -1.81 -0.45
CA ALA A 922 -84.65 -2.75 0.68
C ALA A 922 -85.70 -3.87 0.61
N ALA A 923 -86.94 -3.54 0.21
CA ALA A 923 -88.01 -4.53 0.07
C ALA A 923 -87.73 -5.56 -1.05
N LEU A 924 -87.20 -5.11 -2.18
CA LEU A 924 -86.88 -5.98 -3.32
C LEU A 924 -85.57 -6.75 -3.11
N ALA A 925 -84.54 -6.12 -2.54
CA ALA A 925 -83.24 -6.72 -2.31
C ALA A 925 -83.29 -7.96 -1.41
N ALA A 926 -84.26 -8.04 -0.49
CA ALA A 926 -84.48 -9.21 0.36
C ALA A 926 -84.86 -10.49 -0.42
N ARG A 927 -85.31 -10.36 -1.68
CA ARG A 927 -85.84 -11.47 -2.50
C ARG A 927 -85.21 -11.53 -3.90
N ALA A 928 -84.31 -10.61 -4.21
CA ALA A 928 -83.73 -10.43 -5.54
C ALA A 928 -82.25 -10.78 -5.57
N THR A 929 -81.77 -11.21 -6.74
CA THR A 929 -80.33 -11.28 -7.00
C THR A 929 -79.83 -9.89 -7.34
N LEU A 930 -78.92 -9.33 -6.54
CA LEU A 930 -78.30 -8.04 -6.80
C LEU A 930 -77.10 -8.24 -7.72
N VAL A 931 -76.96 -7.41 -8.74
CA VAL A 931 -75.83 -7.41 -9.67
C VAL A 931 -75.23 -6.01 -9.70
N PHE A 932 -73.94 -5.88 -9.47
CA PHE A 932 -73.24 -4.58 -9.49
C PHE A 932 -72.16 -4.60 -10.59
N ASP A 933 -72.28 -3.69 -11.56
CA ASP A 933 -71.35 -3.54 -12.69
C ASP A 933 -70.73 -2.14 -12.72
N GLY A 934 -69.41 -2.07 -12.56
CA GLY A 934 -68.70 -0.79 -12.56
C GLY A 934 -69.08 0.14 -11.40
N CYS A 935 -69.55 -0.42 -10.29
CA CYS A 935 -69.77 0.30 -9.03
C CYS A 935 -68.48 0.36 -8.21
N SER A 936 -68.32 1.39 -7.38
CA SER A 936 -67.26 1.45 -6.38
C SER A 936 -67.61 0.58 -5.15
N PRO A 937 -66.62 0.10 -4.38
CA PRO A 937 -66.89 -0.67 -3.15
C PRO A 937 -67.74 0.12 -2.15
N SER A 938 -67.54 1.43 -2.09
CA SER A 938 -68.30 2.33 -1.21
C SER A 938 -69.77 2.46 -1.64
N GLU A 939 -70.06 2.52 -2.95
CA GLU A 939 -71.44 2.50 -3.45
C GLU A 939 -72.16 1.19 -3.13
N VAL A 940 -71.49 0.05 -3.28
CA VAL A 940 -72.05 -1.26 -2.95
C VAL A 940 -72.40 -1.33 -1.47
N ARG A 941 -71.48 -0.95 -0.58
CA ARG A 941 -71.72 -0.98 0.88
C ARG A 941 -72.81 0.01 1.31
N GLN A 942 -72.91 1.18 0.68
CA GLN A 942 -73.99 2.13 0.95
C GLN A 942 -75.37 1.55 0.62
N LEU A 943 -75.48 0.82 -0.50
CA LEU A 943 -76.74 0.20 -0.93
C LEU A 943 -77.07 -1.07 -0.12
N THR A 944 -76.12 -1.98 0.07
CA THR A 944 -76.36 -3.29 0.71
C THR A 944 -76.25 -3.27 2.23
N ARG A 945 -75.65 -2.21 2.81
CA ARG A 945 -75.26 -2.09 4.24
C ARG A 945 -74.28 -3.16 4.73
N VAL A 946 -73.69 -3.95 3.83
CA VAL A 946 -72.62 -4.91 4.17
C VAL A 946 -71.35 -4.11 4.49
N ARG A 947 -70.70 -4.42 5.63
CA ARG A 947 -69.47 -3.72 6.05
C ARG A 947 -68.21 -4.26 5.39
N GLU A 948 -68.21 -5.56 5.07
CA GLU A 948 -67.08 -6.24 4.44
C GLU A 948 -66.82 -5.69 3.03
N LEU A 949 -65.54 -5.61 2.66
CA LEU A 949 -65.13 -5.25 1.31
C LEU A 949 -65.50 -6.39 0.36
N PRO A 950 -66.22 -6.12 -0.76
CA PRO A 950 -66.48 -7.15 -1.75
C PRO A 950 -65.16 -7.60 -2.41
N PRO A 951 -65.04 -8.84 -2.90
CA PRO A 951 -63.81 -9.32 -3.55
C PRO A 951 -63.44 -8.45 -4.76
N PRO A 952 -62.20 -8.00 -4.94
CA PRO A 952 -61.85 -7.04 -5.99
C PRO A 952 -62.10 -7.60 -7.41
N LEU A 953 -62.39 -6.72 -8.36
CA LEU A 953 -62.63 -7.07 -9.76
C LEU A 953 -61.47 -6.62 -10.65
N ARG A 954 -61.05 -7.48 -11.58
CA ARG A 954 -60.11 -7.11 -12.65
C ARG A 954 -60.82 -6.19 -13.65
N ALA A 955 -60.23 -5.01 -13.90
CA ALA A 955 -60.77 -4.04 -14.84
C ALA A 955 -60.98 -4.62 -16.25
N GLY A 956 -62.08 -4.24 -16.91
CA GLY A 956 -62.30 -4.47 -18.34
C GLY A 956 -62.72 -5.89 -18.77
N SER A 957 -63.19 -6.76 -17.86
CA SER A 957 -63.32 -8.20 -18.12
C SER A 957 -64.75 -8.78 -18.11
N GLY A 958 -65.80 -7.94 -18.19
CA GLY A 958 -67.19 -8.41 -18.08
C GLY A 958 -67.54 -8.98 -16.68
N ARG A 959 -66.69 -8.73 -15.68
CA ARG A 959 -66.85 -9.20 -14.31
C ARG A 959 -67.71 -8.25 -13.49
N VAL A 960 -68.61 -8.82 -12.71
CA VAL A 960 -69.60 -8.11 -11.88
C VAL A 960 -69.61 -8.70 -10.47
N TRP A 961 -70.08 -7.91 -9.51
CA TRP A 961 -70.43 -8.45 -8.20
C TRP A 961 -71.86 -8.96 -8.20
N VAL A 962 -72.09 -10.07 -7.53
CA VAL A 962 -73.42 -10.66 -7.37
C VAL A 962 -73.66 -10.97 -5.91
N GLN A 963 -74.85 -10.61 -5.42
CA GLN A 963 -75.32 -10.99 -4.10
C GLN A 963 -76.66 -11.71 -4.26
N THR A 964 -76.73 -12.96 -3.81
CA THR A 964 -77.97 -13.73 -3.73
C THR A 964 -78.67 -13.45 -2.40
N PRO A 965 -80.00 -13.63 -2.28
CA PRO A 965 -80.74 -13.35 -1.03
C PRO A 965 -80.18 -14.04 0.22
N GLU A 966 -79.64 -15.25 0.05
CA GLU A 966 -79.10 -16.09 1.13
C GLU A 966 -77.55 -16.05 1.21
N GLY A 967 -76.88 -15.25 0.38
CA GLY A 967 -75.42 -15.32 0.20
C GLY A 967 -74.70 -13.97 0.31
N GLY A 968 -73.40 -14.04 0.60
CA GLY A 968 -72.49 -12.89 0.55
C GLY A 968 -72.22 -12.40 -0.88
N ILE A 969 -71.55 -11.25 -0.98
CA ILE A 969 -71.16 -10.68 -2.27
C ILE A 969 -70.01 -11.52 -2.86
N ARG A 970 -70.19 -11.99 -4.10
CA ARG A 970 -69.21 -12.81 -4.83
C ARG A 970 -68.97 -12.28 -6.24
N ARG A 971 -67.86 -12.69 -6.87
CA ARG A 971 -67.56 -12.38 -8.27
C ARG A 971 -68.39 -13.28 -9.20
N ALA A 972 -68.92 -12.70 -10.27
CA ALA A 972 -69.50 -13.43 -11.39
C ALA A 972 -69.03 -12.82 -12.72
N ARG A 973 -69.25 -13.56 -13.80
CA ARG A 973 -68.89 -13.18 -15.16
C ARG A 973 -70.13 -13.07 -16.02
N ILE A 974 -70.25 -11.97 -16.77
CA ILE A 974 -71.21 -11.86 -17.85
C ILE A 974 -70.40 -12.01 -19.14
N ASP A 975 -70.57 -13.15 -19.82
CA ASP A 975 -69.90 -13.39 -21.10
C ASP A 975 -70.38 -12.34 -22.14
N GLU A 976 -69.46 -11.88 -23.00
CA GLU A 976 -69.72 -10.78 -23.93
C GLU A 976 -70.64 -11.12 -25.10
#